data_AF-A0A1A9VI26-F1
#
_entry.id   AF-A0A1A9VI26-F1
#
_cell.length_a   1.000
_cell.length_b   1.000
_cell.length_c   1.000
_cell.angle_alpha   90.00
_cell.angle_beta   90.00
_cell.angle_gamma   90.00
#
_symmetry.space_group_name_H-M   'P 1'
#
loop_
_entity.id
_entity.type
_entity.pdbx_description
1 polymer ?
#
loop_
_entity_poly.entity_id
_entity_poly.type
_entity_poly.pdbx_seq_one_letter_code
_entity_poly.pdbx_strand_id
1 'polypeptide(L)'
;MEKRRKIEQDVKDTLPDTQCDKNTKAPRFPNEIWAKIFNNLSHGDLLQVKLVCKEWYQVACMPQLKSKSKLVITRQNVKDICDFLDCNDLKYENVLVLDKDWDKTSNVQYAYLFKIFKSLASDVVRLTLYQSETLLALNNVLPNLRKLDIEKMIIDDGVSVDFTKFPNLKSILMPQICEDYLMRLAQPPRLGLEKLSLSLTYLSADCLDVLSMCASSLRWLTIRTILPIVSTDRARLQETFTKFTQLEMLDINSLQGTNDRRLILEALPKENYLKTLRLMLDENLLELIVRKWPDSLECLELNCDNGLTRSDVERLNFMSGKLRRLYLCGDEIQQGDLLHSIAPKTNKILNELRLRAVYLAEPFFHVLVERLPNLTCLELFECDPEITDENLGCIFHYLTQLRILYVGPCSGMLPIPYLSSKPNISNLKHLQTLRSCFCPINVLQDLRLEFEFKELNRIELRQFAEKSAEYKPLKDQDRIFTNLHGRHDWRLNSAMCRGDWYKINEIIKKGRGWILNEMRKAELGDRAKRSFPICKKLKNMKDKPTPTYLVINGAEGEPGTCKDREIMRHEPHKIIEGALILSYIIRARVAILYIRGRYYNEACTMQMAINEACAAGLLGKGAAGTCFNFDMVIQRGGGRYIVGEETALIRCLEGEEGLPRRKPPYPADCGLYKRPTLVFNAATVAAIPTIIRRGGDWYSSLGKDNDNNVRGSRVFCVSGHVTRPCIVEELNAVPLRYLINRHAGGVIGGWNNLLAVVPGGASTSLVPGRLCNNLNLDAESLRKVNSSEGTGAVIVIKKGTNILKAMLPIMKFYRKESCLQCPECRNASRWYEEYLTKFIEAIQLIATLGSVAKSAGKDRKAKISRANCHRVLTPNEEAGDKNYRPPPTLLPIVLG
;
A
#
# COMPACT_ATOMS: atom_id res chain seq x y z
N MET A 1 -3.00 39.65 45.93
CA MET A 1 -3.80 39.38 44.72
C MET A 1 -3.14 39.96 43.47
N GLU A 2 -2.53 41.15 43.51
CA GLU A 2 -1.68 41.70 42.42
C GLU A 2 -0.62 40.72 41.88
N LYS A 3 0.12 40.03 42.76
CA LYS A 3 1.17 39.06 42.37
C LYS A 3 0.62 37.83 41.62
N ARG A 4 -0.63 37.41 41.91
CA ARG A 4 -1.31 36.31 41.19
C ARG A 4 -1.78 36.77 39.80
N ARG A 5 -2.32 37.99 39.69
CA ARG A 5 -2.72 38.57 38.39
C ARG A 5 -1.53 38.84 37.46
N LYS A 6 -0.38 39.23 37.99
CA LYS A 6 0.83 39.49 37.18
C LYS A 6 1.42 38.20 36.57
N ILE A 7 1.39 37.09 37.33
CA ILE A 7 1.84 35.77 36.84
C ILE A 7 0.85 35.18 35.82
N GLU A 8 -0.46 35.36 35.99
CA GLU A 8 -1.48 34.94 35.01
C GLU A 8 -1.41 35.72 33.68
N GLN A 9 -0.86 36.94 33.71
CA GLN A 9 -0.70 37.79 32.52
C GLN A 9 0.61 37.49 31.79
N ASP A 10 1.72 37.27 32.52
CA ASP A 10 3.01 36.91 31.92
C ASP A 10 3.02 35.50 31.28
N VAL A 11 2.20 34.57 31.75
CA VAL A 11 2.05 33.22 31.14
C VAL A 11 1.29 33.26 29.80
N LYS A 12 0.52 34.33 29.52
CA LYS A 12 -0.21 34.47 28.25
C LYS A 12 0.65 34.98 27.10
N ASP A 13 1.78 35.64 27.38
CA ASP A 13 2.55 36.38 26.37
C ASP A 13 3.90 35.75 25.99
N THR A 14 4.22 34.53 26.44
CA THR A 14 5.48 33.83 26.06
C THR A 14 5.30 32.39 25.55
N LEU A 15 4.39 32.18 24.60
CA LEU A 15 4.35 30.97 23.77
C LEU A 15 4.76 31.31 22.33
N PRO A 16 5.94 30.86 21.85
CA PRO A 16 6.28 30.96 20.44
C PRO A 16 5.37 30.03 19.63
N ASP A 17 4.79 30.58 18.57
CA ASP A 17 4.03 29.89 17.53
C ASP A 17 4.70 28.59 17.06
N THR A 18 4.10 27.45 17.40
CA THR A 18 4.19 26.25 16.55
C THR A 18 2.87 26.10 15.80
N GLN A 19 2.98 26.34 14.49
CA GLN A 19 1.92 26.33 13.47
C GLN A 19 0.86 25.25 13.68
N CYS A 20 -0.41 25.67 13.80
CA CYS A 20 -1.55 24.81 13.54
C CYS A 20 -2.70 25.62 12.93
N ASP A 21 -3.12 25.18 11.74
CA ASP A 21 -4.43 25.30 11.11
C ASP A 21 -5.30 26.53 11.41
N LYS A 22 -5.35 27.43 10.42
CA LYS A 22 -6.30 28.56 10.34
C LYS A 22 -7.76 28.17 10.01
N ASN A 23 -8.20 26.92 10.18
CA ASN A 23 -9.52 26.48 9.66
C ASN A 23 -10.52 25.82 10.61
N THR A 24 -10.31 25.77 11.93
CA THR A 24 -11.36 25.27 12.85
C THR A 24 -12.15 26.42 13.50
N LYS A 25 -13.13 26.94 12.77
CA LYS A 25 -14.27 27.71 13.32
C LYS A 25 -15.33 26.76 13.94
N ALA A 26 -14.92 25.85 14.82
CA ALA A 26 -15.90 25.08 15.60
C ALA A 26 -16.31 25.91 16.84
N PRO A 27 -17.61 26.06 17.15
CA PRO A 27 -18.04 26.76 18.34
C PRO A 27 -17.54 26.01 19.59
N ARG A 28 -16.88 26.73 20.50
CA ARG A 28 -16.40 26.19 21.77
C ARG A 28 -17.60 26.00 22.70
N PHE A 29 -17.97 24.76 22.99
CA PHE A 29 -18.87 24.50 24.10
C PHE A 29 -18.20 24.94 25.41
N PRO A 30 -18.94 25.62 26.32
CA PRO A 30 -18.47 25.91 27.67
C PRO A 30 -18.00 24.64 28.38
N ASN A 31 -17.00 24.75 29.25
CA ASN A 31 -16.46 23.62 30.01
C ASN A 31 -17.55 22.90 30.84
N GLU A 32 -18.58 23.63 31.28
CA GLU A 32 -19.77 23.10 31.96
C GLU A 32 -20.61 22.17 31.08
N ILE A 33 -20.67 22.42 29.77
CA ILE A 33 -21.39 21.59 28.80
C ILE A 33 -20.59 20.31 28.54
N TRP A 34 -19.26 20.41 28.39
CA TRP A 34 -18.39 19.24 28.30
C TRP A 34 -18.50 18.35 29.54
N ALA A 35 -18.56 18.96 30.73
CA ALA A 35 -18.77 18.23 31.99
C ALA A 35 -20.10 17.45 32.00
N LYS A 36 -21.20 18.08 31.56
CA LYS A 36 -22.51 17.43 31.43
C LYS A 36 -22.48 16.30 30.40
N ILE A 37 -21.79 16.48 29.28
CA ILE A 37 -21.62 15.43 28.27
C ILE A 37 -20.85 14.24 28.88
N PHE A 38 -19.71 14.50 29.51
CA PHE A 38 -18.87 13.45 30.09
C PHE A 38 -19.52 12.73 31.28
N ASN A 39 -20.37 13.40 32.05
CA ASN A 39 -21.15 12.77 33.13
C ASN A 39 -22.12 11.71 32.61
N ASN A 40 -22.59 11.83 31.37
CA ASN A 40 -23.51 10.88 30.75
C ASN A 40 -22.79 9.76 29.99
N LEU A 41 -21.46 9.82 29.88
CA LEU A 41 -20.67 8.77 29.24
C LEU A 41 -20.28 7.67 30.24
N SER A 42 -20.27 6.42 29.78
CA SER A 42 -19.75 5.32 30.58
C SER A 42 -18.23 5.43 30.73
N HIS A 43 -17.64 4.71 31.69
CA HIS A 43 -16.18 4.68 31.85
C HIS A 43 -15.48 4.14 30.58
N GLY A 44 -16.10 3.21 29.86
CA GLY A 44 -15.59 2.67 28.60
C GLY A 44 -15.58 3.71 27.47
N ASP A 45 -16.62 4.54 27.39
CA ASP A 45 -16.74 5.59 26.37
C ASP A 45 -15.71 6.69 26.60
N LEU A 46 -15.50 7.10 27.85
CA LEU A 46 -14.51 8.11 28.22
C LEU A 46 -13.07 7.72 27.86
N LEU A 47 -12.72 6.42 27.92
CA LEU A 47 -11.39 5.93 27.54
C LEU A 47 -11.10 6.09 26.04
N GLN A 48 -12.12 6.28 25.21
CA GLN A 48 -11.97 6.43 23.75
C GLN A 48 -12.01 7.89 23.28
N VAL A 49 -12.41 8.82 24.15
CA VAL A 49 -12.46 10.25 23.83
C VAL A 49 -11.06 10.85 23.88
N LYS A 50 -10.57 11.34 22.74
CA LYS A 50 -9.35 12.17 22.64
C LYS A 50 -9.76 13.63 22.49
N LEU A 51 -9.60 14.42 23.55
CA LEU A 51 -9.90 15.86 23.53
C LEU A 51 -8.61 16.66 23.70
N VAL A 52 -8.40 17.65 22.83
CA VAL A 52 -7.35 18.67 23.00
C VAL A 52 -8.05 19.96 23.40
N CYS A 53 -7.98 20.34 24.67
CA CYS A 53 -8.60 21.57 25.19
C CYS A 53 -7.53 22.58 25.61
N LYS A 54 -7.66 23.82 25.13
CA LYS A 54 -6.77 24.94 25.49
C LYS A 54 -6.86 25.33 26.97
N GLU A 55 -7.95 24.94 27.65
CA GLU A 55 -8.20 25.18 29.08
C GLU A 55 -8.49 23.86 29.84
N TRP A 56 -7.77 22.79 29.48
CA TRP A 56 -7.96 21.45 30.05
C TRP A 56 -7.90 21.41 31.59
N TYR A 57 -7.16 22.32 32.22
CA TYR A 57 -7.03 22.42 33.67
C TYR A 57 -8.36 22.70 34.39
N GLN A 58 -9.27 23.47 33.78
CA GLN A 58 -10.60 23.75 34.36
C GLN A 58 -11.49 22.50 34.35
N VAL A 59 -11.35 21.67 33.31
CA VAL A 59 -12.07 20.39 33.15
C VAL A 59 -11.47 19.33 34.09
N ALA A 60 -10.15 19.29 34.25
CA ALA A 60 -9.43 18.38 35.15
C ALA A 60 -9.76 18.58 36.64
N CYS A 61 -10.18 19.79 37.04
CA CYS A 61 -10.57 20.09 38.41
C CYS A 61 -11.95 19.55 38.79
N MET A 62 -12.76 19.11 37.82
CA MET A 62 -14.13 18.64 38.07
C MET A 62 -14.16 17.25 38.72
N PRO A 63 -14.73 17.09 39.93
CA PRO A 63 -14.70 15.83 40.70
C PRO A 63 -15.18 14.60 39.93
N GLN A 64 -16.14 14.77 39.02
CA GLN A 64 -16.79 13.67 38.28
C GLN A 64 -15.90 13.07 37.19
N LEU A 65 -14.90 13.81 36.70
CA LEU A 65 -13.94 13.36 35.70
C LEU A 65 -12.70 12.72 36.33
N LYS A 66 -12.36 13.07 37.57
CA LYS A 66 -11.16 12.62 38.29
C LYS A 66 -11.08 11.09 38.48
N SER A 67 -12.19 10.42 38.77
CA SER A 67 -12.22 8.96 38.99
C SER A 67 -12.37 8.13 37.71
N LYS A 68 -12.88 8.71 36.62
CA LYS A 68 -13.19 8.00 35.37
C LYS A 68 -12.20 8.21 34.24
N SER A 69 -11.27 9.17 34.36
CA SER A 69 -10.35 9.54 33.29
C SER A 69 -8.93 8.98 33.50
N LYS A 70 -8.17 8.86 32.41
CA LYS A 70 -6.78 8.41 32.42
C LYS A 70 -5.86 9.62 32.25
N LEU A 71 -4.99 9.89 33.22
CA LEU A 71 -3.93 10.90 33.09
C LEU A 71 -2.81 10.35 32.22
N VAL A 72 -2.49 11.03 31.12
CA VAL A 72 -1.40 10.65 30.21
C VAL A 72 -0.28 11.66 30.31
N ILE A 73 0.86 11.23 30.84
CA ILE A 73 2.06 12.04 31.02
C ILE A 73 3.01 11.75 29.85
N THR A 74 3.47 12.80 29.19
CA THR A 74 4.39 12.78 28.05
C THR A 74 5.54 13.74 28.29
N ARG A 75 6.58 13.65 27.45
CA ARG A 75 7.74 14.56 27.52
C ARG A 75 7.32 16.03 27.40
N GLN A 76 6.29 16.31 26.60
CA GLN A 76 5.83 17.66 26.29
C GLN A 76 4.99 18.28 27.42
N ASN A 77 4.28 17.48 28.22
CA ASN A 77 3.35 17.99 29.23
C ASN A 77 3.82 17.81 30.68
N VAL A 78 4.88 17.04 30.94
CA VAL A 78 5.33 16.71 32.32
C VAL A 78 5.66 17.95 33.15
N LYS A 79 6.27 18.98 32.55
CA LYS A 79 6.57 20.23 33.26
C LYS A 79 5.28 20.98 33.63
N ASP A 80 4.38 21.15 32.68
CA ASP A 80 3.11 21.87 32.88
C ASP A 80 2.24 21.19 33.94
N ILE A 81 2.20 19.85 33.98
CA ILE A 81 1.49 19.08 35.01
C ILE A 81 2.13 19.30 36.39
N CYS A 82 3.46 19.30 36.46
CA CYS A 82 4.18 19.54 37.72
C CYS A 82 3.93 20.96 38.25
N ASP A 83 4.10 21.98 37.41
CA ASP A 83 3.89 23.38 37.78
C ASP A 83 2.43 23.63 38.20
N PHE A 84 1.48 22.90 37.61
CA PHE A 84 0.07 22.96 37.99
C PHE A 84 -0.22 22.33 39.36
N LEU A 85 0.40 21.18 39.67
CA LEU A 85 0.27 20.50 40.96
C LEU A 85 0.85 21.34 42.12
N ASP A 86 1.89 22.13 41.85
CA ASP A 86 2.44 23.07 42.85
C ASP A 86 1.40 24.16 43.24
N CYS A 87 0.38 24.39 42.41
CA CYS A 87 -0.67 25.39 42.63
C CYS A 87 -2.06 24.82 42.97
N ASN A 88 -2.31 23.52 42.76
CA ASN A 88 -3.64 22.89 42.85
C ASN A 88 -3.60 21.40 43.26
N ASP A 89 -4.62 20.92 43.99
CA ASP A 89 -4.76 19.52 44.41
C ASP A 89 -5.50 18.67 43.33
N LEU A 90 -4.76 18.00 42.45
CA LEU A 90 -5.31 17.03 41.50
C LEU A 90 -5.28 15.62 42.09
N LYS A 91 -6.28 14.80 41.73
CA LYS A 91 -6.39 13.40 42.12
C LYS A 91 -6.71 12.55 40.89
N TYR A 92 -5.93 11.51 40.63
CA TYR A 92 -6.13 10.62 39.48
C TYR A 92 -5.85 9.15 39.83
N GLU A 93 -6.83 8.28 39.57
CA GLU A 93 -6.72 6.84 39.85
C GLU A 93 -5.99 6.06 38.75
N ASN A 94 -5.98 6.54 37.50
CA ASN A 94 -5.40 5.82 36.36
C ASN A 94 -4.38 6.70 35.64
N VAL A 95 -3.10 6.33 35.72
CA VAL A 95 -1.98 7.10 35.17
C VAL A 95 -1.22 6.27 34.15
N LEU A 96 -0.90 6.87 33.01
CA LEU A 96 -0.04 6.32 31.97
C LEU A 96 1.11 7.31 31.73
N VAL A 97 2.33 6.81 31.82
CA VAL A 97 3.52 7.55 31.42
C VAL A 97 3.97 7.02 30.06
N LEU A 98 4.03 7.89 29.05
CA LEU A 98 4.57 7.60 27.73
C LEU A 98 6.02 8.05 27.69
N ASP A 99 6.88 7.27 28.32
CA ASP A 99 8.31 7.47 28.52
C ASP A 99 9.21 6.74 27.51
N LYS A 100 8.62 6.04 26.54
CA LYS A 100 9.37 5.22 25.57
C LYS A 100 10.50 6.00 24.85
N ASP A 101 10.25 7.28 24.51
CA ASP A 101 11.19 8.13 23.77
C ASP A 101 11.87 9.20 24.65
N TRP A 102 11.87 9.03 25.98
CA TRP A 102 12.53 9.96 26.90
C TRP A 102 14.04 9.74 26.87
N ASP A 103 14.81 10.83 26.96
CA ASP A 103 16.27 10.77 26.93
C ASP A 103 16.81 10.25 28.27
N LYS A 104 17.47 9.08 28.24
CA LYS A 104 18.05 8.42 29.41
C LYS A 104 19.09 9.27 30.16
N THR A 105 19.66 10.29 29.52
CA THR A 105 20.71 11.15 30.11
C THR A 105 20.18 12.43 30.77
N SER A 106 18.91 12.78 30.55
CA SER A 106 18.33 14.04 31.02
C SER A 106 17.54 13.85 32.33
N ASN A 107 18.14 14.22 33.46
CA ASN A 107 17.51 14.15 34.80
C ASN A 107 16.31 15.12 34.99
N VAL A 108 16.09 16.05 34.06
CA VAL A 108 15.11 17.14 34.24
C VAL A 108 13.67 16.63 34.19
N GLN A 109 13.32 15.75 33.24
CA GLN A 109 11.94 15.23 33.13
C GLN A 109 11.59 14.31 34.31
N TYR A 110 12.54 13.49 34.75
CA TYR A 110 12.36 12.61 35.91
C TYR A 110 12.18 13.39 37.22
N ALA A 111 12.83 14.55 37.37
CA ALA A 111 12.63 15.42 38.53
C ALA A 111 11.19 15.98 38.60
N TYR A 112 10.61 16.39 37.47
CA TYR A 112 9.20 16.80 37.42
C TYR A 112 8.26 15.62 37.69
N LEU A 113 8.56 14.45 37.12
CA LEU A 113 7.76 13.24 37.36
C LEU A 113 7.76 12.84 38.84
N PHE A 114 8.91 12.93 39.51
CA PHE A 114 9.02 12.66 40.95
C PHE A 114 8.12 13.57 41.78
N LYS A 115 8.11 14.87 41.47
CA LYS A 115 7.23 15.85 42.13
C LYS A 115 5.74 15.53 41.88
N ILE A 116 5.39 15.19 40.64
CA ILE A 116 4.01 14.81 40.28
C ILE A 116 3.54 13.63 41.14
N PHE A 117 4.33 12.57 41.21
CA PHE A 117 3.96 11.38 41.96
C PHE A 117 4.03 11.56 43.46
N LYS A 118 4.86 12.46 43.98
CA LYS A 118 4.82 12.85 45.40
C LYS A 118 3.46 13.45 45.79
N SER A 119 2.82 14.18 44.87
CA SER A 119 1.48 14.73 45.07
C SER A 119 0.37 13.71 44.85
N LEU A 120 0.49 12.88 43.80
CA LEU A 120 -0.57 11.94 43.39
C LEU A 120 -0.53 10.58 44.11
N ALA A 121 0.53 10.27 44.87
CA ALA A 121 0.84 8.92 45.36
C ALA A 121 -0.33 8.18 46.01
N SER A 122 -1.11 8.87 46.85
CA SER A 122 -2.25 8.26 47.55
C SER A 122 -3.46 7.99 46.65
N ASP A 123 -3.54 8.58 45.46
CA ASP A 123 -4.71 8.48 44.59
C ASP A 123 -4.53 7.45 43.46
N VAL A 124 -3.30 7.12 43.07
CA VAL A 124 -3.02 6.24 41.93
C VAL A 124 -3.39 4.78 42.25
N VAL A 125 -4.34 4.21 41.50
CA VAL A 125 -4.81 2.82 41.59
C VAL A 125 -4.30 1.96 40.43
N ARG A 126 -4.08 2.56 39.25
CA ARG A 126 -3.59 1.90 38.03
C ARG A 126 -2.44 2.71 37.42
N LEU A 127 -1.36 2.03 37.07
CA LEU A 127 -0.17 2.65 36.50
C LEU A 127 0.33 1.85 35.28
N THR A 128 0.64 2.54 34.19
CA THR A 128 1.29 1.97 32.99
C THR A 128 2.60 2.72 32.68
N LEU A 129 3.70 1.99 32.48
CA LEU A 129 5.04 2.55 32.20
C LEU A 129 5.73 1.81 31.03
N TYR A 130 6.73 2.47 30.40
CA TYR A 130 7.54 1.88 29.32
C TYR A 130 9.06 1.92 29.58
N GLN A 131 9.56 2.60 30.62
CA GLN A 131 10.99 2.65 30.97
C GLN A 131 11.26 2.26 32.44
N SER A 132 12.44 1.66 32.68
CA SER A 132 12.87 1.17 34.00
C SER A 132 13.33 2.24 34.97
N GLU A 133 13.92 3.30 34.41
CA GLU A 133 14.36 4.49 35.13
C GLU A 133 13.17 5.25 35.69
N THR A 134 12.01 5.21 35.01
CA THR A 134 10.78 5.79 35.52
C THR A 134 10.33 5.07 36.78
N LEU A 135 10.31 3.74 36.76
CA LEU A 135 9.90 2.96 37.92
C LEU A 135 10.87 3.13 39.10
N LEU A 136 12.18 3.31 38.84
CA LEU A 136 13.17 3.69 39.86
C LEU A 136 12.96 5.12 40.38
N ALA A 137 12.69 6.07 39.49
CA ALA A 137 12.44 7.47 39.84
C ALA A 137 11.18 7.61 40.70
N LEU A 138 10.21 6.70 40.57
CA LEU A 138 9.00 6.61 41.39
C LEU A 138 9.25 6.08 42.82
N ASN A 139 10.40 6.36 43.43
CA ASN A 139 10.88 5.80 44.71
C ASN A 139 9.96 6.07 45.94
N ASN A 140 8.80 6.71 45.76
CA ASN A 140 7.76 6.96 46.76
C ASN A 140 6.77 5.77 46.88
N VAL A 141 6.22 5.56 48.07
CA VAL A 141 5.18 4.55 48.32
C VAL A 141 3.93 4.91 47.53
N LEU A 142 3.41 3.99 46.71
CA LEU A 142 2.10 4.09 46.05
C LEU A 142 1.10 3.20 46.79
N PRO A 143 0.57 3.62 47.94
CA PRO A 143 -0.13 2.73 48.88
C PRO A 143 -1.41 2.15 48.30
N ASN A 144 -2.07 2.83 47.35
CA ASN A 144 -3.35 2.41 46.77
C ASN A 144 -3.23 1.74 45.39
N LEU A 145 -2.00 1.52 44.90
CA LEU A 145 -1.78 0.90 43.60
C LEU A 145 -2.27 -0.55 43.60
N ARG A 146 -3.25 -0.86 42.75
CA ARG A 146 -3.82 -2.20 42.57
C ARG A 146 -3.44 -2.85 41.26
N LYS A 147 -3.12 -2.07 40.21
CA LYS A 147 -2.74 -2.57 38.89
C LYS A 147 -1.48 -1.90 38.36
N LEU A 148 -0.46 -2.70 38.05
CA LEU A 148 0.77 -2.25 37.42
C LEU A 148 0.93 -2.94 36.06
N ASP A 149 1.03 -2.14 35.01
CA ASP A 149 1.23 -2.59 33.64
C ASP A 149 2.61 -2.13 33.14
N ILE A 150 3.52 -3.09 33.00
CA ILE A 150 4.88 -2.87 32.51
C ILE A 150 5.23 -3.87 31.41
N GLU A 151 4.23 -4.42 30.72
CA GLU A 151 4.42 -5.46 29.69
C GLU A 151 5.32 -4.99 28.53
N LYS A 152 5.24 -3.70 28.20
CA LYS A 152 5.96 -3.07 27.07
C LYS A 152 7.21 -2.31 27.50
N MET A 153 7.66 -2.54 28.72
CA MET A 153 8.78 -1.82 29.31
C MET A 153 10.09 -2.31 28.71
N ILE A 154 10.97 -1.36 28.38
CA ILE A 154 12.34 -1.62 27.94
C ILE A 154 13.18 -1.83 29.21
N ILE A 155 13.87 -2.96 29.29
CA ILE A 155 14.68 -3.34 30.46
C ILE A 155 16.14 -3.00 30.18
N ASP A 156 16.75 -2.25 31.11
CA ASP A 156 18.21 -2.09 31.18
C ASP A 156 18.79 -3.06 32.23
N ASP A 157 19.87 -3.75 31.87
CA ASP A 157 20.55 -4.73 32.73
C ASP A 157 21.05 -4.06 34.02
N GLY A 158 20.44 -4.39 35.16
CA GLY A 158 20.86 -3.92 36.49
C GLY A 158 19.82 -3.12 37.28
N VAL A 159 18.67 -2.80 36.69
CA VAL A 159 17.57 -2.17 37.42
C VAL A 159 16.80 -3.22 38.22
N SER A 160 16.50 -2.93 39.49
CA SER A 160 15.74 -3.85 40.33
C SER A 160 14.61 -3.13 41.07
N VAL A 161 13.41 -3.70 41.00
CA VAL A 161 12.19 -3.11 41.56
C VAL A 161 11.83 -3.80 42.85
N ASP A 162 11.55 -3.00 43.88
CA ASP A 162 11.08 -3.47 45.18
C ASP A 162 9.55 -3.43 45.24
N PHE A 163 8.92 -4.59 45.04
CA PHE A 163 7.46 -4.72 45.04
C PHE A 163 6.84 -4.57 46.45
N THR A 164 7.63 -4.60 47.53
CA THR A 164 7.11 -4.36 48.90
C THR A 164 6.51 -2.96 49.05
N LYS A 165 6.88 -2.02 48.17
CA LYS A 165 6.33 -0.66 48.09
C LYS A 165 4.90 -0.58 47.53
N PHE A 166 4.34 -1.69 47.04
CA PHE A 166 2.99 -1.77 46.47
C PHE A 166 2.12 -2.78 47.25
N PRO A 167 1.78 -2.51 48.52
CA PRO A 167 1.16 -3.50 49.42
C PRO A 167 -0.24 -3.96 48.99
N ASN A 168 -0.94 -3.19 48.14
CA ASN A 168 -2.30 -3.48 47.66
C ASN A 168 -2.36 -3.99 46.21
N LEU A 169 -1.21 -4.36 45.63
CA LEU A 169 -1.11 -4.76 44.24
C LEU A 169 -1.82 -6.09 43.99
N LYS A 170 -2.78 -6.09 43.06
CA LYS A 170 -3.61 -7.26 42.69
C LYS A 170 -3.39 -7.74 41.26
N SER A 171 -2.86 -6.88 40.38
CA SER A 171 -2.67 -7.17 38.97
C SER A 171 -1.31 -6.68 38.50
N ILE A 172 -0.56 -7.56 37.85
CA ILE A 172 0.76 -7.25 37.30
C ILE A 172 0.87 -7.80 35.88
N LEU A 173 1.29 -6.96 34.93
CA LEU A 173 1.73 -7.40 33.60
C LEU A 173 3.23 -7.17 33.48
N MET A 174 4.03 -8.24 33.43
CA MET A 174 5.50 -8.18 33.42
C MET A 174 6.08 -7.99 32.01
N PRO A 175 7.25 -7.32 31.89
CA PRO A 175 7.98 -7.20 30.62
C PRO A 175 8.60 -8.53 30.18
N GLN A 176 9.14 -8.52 28.95
CA GLN A 176 9.84 -9.63 28.33
C GLN A 176 11.24 -9.80 28.97
N ILE A 177 11.59 -11.02 29.43
CA ILE A 177 12.87 -11.40 30.07
C ILE A 177 12.96 -10.90 31.54
N CYS A 178 12.35 -11.63 32.47
CA CYS A 178 12.03 -11.12 33.81
C CYS A 178 12.38 -12.06 34.99
N GLU A 179 13.39 -12.94 34.85
CA GLU A 179 13.73 -13.92 35.89
C GLU A 179 14.09 -13.24 37.24
N ASP A 180 14.87 -12.14 37.22
CA ASP A 180 15.30 -11.43 38.42
C ASP A 180 14.19 -10.71 39.20
N TYR A 181 13.16 -10.21 38.50
CA TYR A 181 12.04 -9.50 39.14
C TYR A 181 11.02 -10.47 39.75
N LEU A 182 10.84 -11.64 39.15
CA LEU A 182 9.98 -12.70 39.67
C LEU A 182 10.48 -13.20 41.03
N MET A 183 11.78 -13.36 41.21
CA MET A 183 12.35 -13.78 42.49
C MET A 183 12.09 -12.81 43.63
N ARG A 184 11.79 -11.55 43.33
CA ARG A 184 11.43 -10.54 44.33
C ARG A 184 9.94 -10.49 44.62
N LEU A 185 9.10 -11.06 43.76
CA LEU A 185 7.69 -11.37 44.10
C LEU A 185 7.61 -12.49 45.15
N ALA A 186 8.66 -13.31 45.30
CA ALA A 186 8.74 -14.38 46.30
C ALA A 186 8.94 -13.89 47.75
N GLN A 187 9.37 -12.63 47.96
CA GLN A 187 9.50 -12.04 49.30
C GLN A 187 8.15 -11.46 49.78
N PRO A 188 7.76 -11.59 51.07
CA PRO A 188 6.40 -11.28 51.49
C PRO A 188 6.13 -9.77 51.40
N PRO A 189 4.95 -9.38 50.87
CA PRO A 189 3.78 -9.34 51.75
C PRO A 189 2.55 -9.90 51.04
N ARG A 190 2.13 -11.15 51.34
CA ARG A 190 0.80 -11.72 51.01
C ARG A 190 0.08 -11.05 49.81
N LEU A 191 0.75 -10.99 48.66
CA LEU A 191 0.21 -10.31 47.49
C LEU A 191 -0.85 -11.28 46.95
N GLY A 192 -2.11 -11.06 47.34
CA GLY A 192 -3.26 -11.78 46.80
C GLY A 192 -3.48 -11.38 45.35
N LEU A 193 -2.48 -11.63 44.50
CA LEU A 193 -2.52 -11.32 43.07
C LEU A 193 -3.67 -12.11 42.46
N GLU A 194 -4.58 -11.38 41.84
CA GLU A 194 -5.69 -11.92 41.08
C GLU A 194 -5.29 -12.06 39.61
N LYS A 195 -4.35 -11.25 39.10
CA LYS A 195 -3.90 -11.28 37.70
C LYS A 195 -2.39 -11.18 37.55
N LEU A 196 -1.81 -12.11 36.82
CA LEU A 196 -0.38 -12.15 36.52
C LEU A 196 -0.14 -12.48 35.04
N SER A 197 0.74 -11.72 34.38
CA SER A 197 1.24 -12.02 33.04
C SER A 197 2.76 -12.12 33.08
N LEU A 198 3.31 -13.24 32.61
CA LEU A 198 4.73 -13.56 32.59
C LEU A 198 5.21 -13.73 31.15
N SER A 199 6.30 -13.04 30.80
CA SER A 199 6.95 -13.15 29.50
C SER A 199 8.42 -13.50 29.72
N LEU A 200 8.74 -14.79 29.61
CA LEU A 200 10.00 -15.38 30.06
C LEU A 200 10.82 -15.95 28.91
N THR A 201 12.12 -16.11 29.14
CA THR A 201 12.97 -16.89 28.24
C THR A 201 12.62 -18.36 28.35
N TYR A 202 12.59 -18.91 29.58
CA TYR A 202 12.09 -20.25 29.93
C TYR A 202 11.43 -20.22 31.32
N LEU A 203 10.67 -21.25 31.68
CA LEU A 203 10.11 -21.40 33.03
C LEU A 203 11.16 -22.07 33.93
N SER A 204 11.87 -21.26 34.73
CA SER A 204 12.82 -21.77 35.72
C SER A 204 12.08 -22.38 36.93
N ALA A 205 12.78 -23.26 37.67
CA ALA A 205 12.26 -23.88 38.89
C ALA A 205 11.79 -22.84 39.94
N ASP A 206 12.53 -21.74 40.01
CA ASP A 206 12.29 -20.53 40.78
C ASP A 206 10.97 -19.82 40.38
N CYS A 207 10.67 -19.70 39.09
CA CYS A 207 9.40 -19.15 38.61
C CYS A 207 8.20 -20.02 39.03
N LEU A 208 8.38 -21.34 39.03
CA LEU A 208 7.33 -22.29 39.43
C LEU A 208 7.00 -22.16 40.91
N ASP A 209 7.98 -21.89 41.77
CA ASP A 209 7.74 -21.63 43.19
C ASP A 209 6.88 -20.38 43.41
N VAL A 210 7.19 -19.30 42.71
CA VAL A 210 6.41 -18.05 42.77
C VAL A 210 4.97 -18.28 42.31
N LEU A 211 4.78 -19.03 41.22
CA LEU A 211 3.44 -19.42 40.75
C LEU A 211 2.71 -20.28 41.79
N SER A 212 3.41 -21.23 42.42
CA SER A 212 2.89 -22.06 43.52
C SER A 212 2.36 -21.22 44.67
N MET A 213 3.12 -20.19 45.09
CA MET A 213 2.76 -19.30 46.19
C MET A 213 1.52 -18.46 45.87
N CYS A 214 1.34 -18.05 44.61
CA CYS A 214 0.22 -17.22 44.16
C CYS A 214 -1.02 -18.02 43.69
N ALA A 215 -0.91 -19.36 43.60
CA ALA A 215 -1.92 -20.20 42.94
C ALA A 215 -3.33 -20.08 43.53
N SER A 216 -3.44 -19.86 44.85
CA SER A 216 -4.72 -19.76 45.56
C SER A 216 -5.47 -18.45 45.29
N SER A 217 -4.78 -17.35 44.95
CA SER A 217 -5.39 -16.04 44.70
C SER A 217 -5.58 -15.73 43.23
N LEU A 218 -4.79 -16.36 42.34
CA LEU A 218 -4.81 -16.04 40.91
C LEU A 218 -6.13 -16.46 40.25
N ARG A 219 -6.70 -15.52 39.48
CA ARG A 219 -7.87 -15.66 38.62
C ARG A 219 -7.51 -15.57 37.14
N TRP A 220 -6.49 -14.79 36.80
CA TRP A 220 -5.99 -14.61 35.45
C TRP A 220 -4.49 -14.89 35.40
N LEU A 221 -4.08 -15.82 34.55
CA LEU A 221 -2.68 -16.16 34.35
C LEU A 221 -2.33 -16.18 32.86
N THR A 222 -1.30 -15.44 32.47
CA THR A 222 -0.72 -15.46 31.13
C THR A 222 0.74 -15.88 31.22
N ILE A 223 1.15 -16.86 30.42
CA ILE A 223 2.53 -17.34 30.34
C ILE A 223 2.98 -17.35 28.89
N ARG A 224 4.08 -16.66 28.62
CA ARG A 224 4.75 -16.62 27.32
C ARG A 224 6.20 -17.05 27.54
N THR A 225 6.70 -17.99 26.73
CA THR A 225 8.10 -18.44 26.78
C THR A 225 8.75 -18.37 25.41
N ILE A 226 10.05 -18.07 25.37
CA ILE A 226 10.84 -18.07 24.14
C ILE A 226 11.39 -19.47 23.85
N LEU A 227 11.71 -20.24 24.89
CA LEU A 227 12.23 -21.61 24.80
C LEU A 227 11.23 -22.61 25.43
N PRO A 228 11.30 -23.90 25.06
CA PRO A 228 10.56 -24.97 25.72
C PRO A 228 11.01 -25.18 27.18
N ILE A 229 10.15 -25.80 27.99
CA ILE A 229 10.48 -26.13 29.38
C ILE A 229 11.51 -27.26 29.41
N VAL A 230 12.55 -27.09 30.22
CA VAL A 230 13.62 -28.09 30.41
C VAL A 230 13.02 -29.35 31.06
N SER A 231 13.45 -30.53 30.62
CA SER A 231 12.86 -31.81 31.04
C SER A 231 12.89 -32.06 32.55
N THR A 232 13.86 -31.51 33.27
CA THR A 232 14.04 -31.62 34.72
C THR A 232 12.94 -30.93 35.53
N ASP A 233 12.27 -29.90 34.99
CA ASP A 233 11.31 -29.09 35.73
C ASP A 233 9.84 -29.48 35.48
N ARG A 234 9.59 -30.48 34.62
CA ARG A 234 8.24 -30.92 34.25
C ARG A 234 7.42 -31.46 35.42
N ALA A 235 8.03 -32.21 36.34
CA ALA A 235 7.34 -32.72 37.52
C ALA A 235 6.91 -31.57 38.46
N ARG A 236 7.78 -30.58 38.61
CA ARG A 236 7.52 -29.38 39.43
C ARG A 236 6.45 -28.48 38.82
N LEU A 237 6.43 -28.38 37.49
CA LEU A 237 5.37 -27.70 36.74
C LEU A 237 4.01 -28.34 37.03
N GLN A 238 3.92 -29.66 36.92
CA GLN A 238 2.68 -30.38 37.24
C GLN A 238 2.25 -30.13 38.68
N GLU A 239 3.14 -30.30 39.66
CA GLU A 239 2.82 -30.06 41.06
C GLU A 239 2.30 -28.63 41.28
N THR A 240 2.93 -27.65 40.66
CA THR A 240 2.52 -26.23 40.77
C THR A 240 1.12 -25.99 40.24
N PHE A 241 0.79 -26.55 39.07
CA PHE A 241 -0.52 -26.35 38.44
C PHE A 241 -1.67 -27.08 39.14
N THR A 242 -1.40 -28.12 39.94
CA THR A 242 -2.42 -28.75 40.79
C THR A 242 -2.97 -27.81 41.87
N LYS A 243 -2.20 -26.78 42.27
CA LYS A 243 -2.57 -25.82 43.33
C LYS A 243 -3.53 -24.73 42.86
N PHE A 244 -3.74 -24.57 41.55
CA PHE A 244 -4.63 -23.55 40.97
C PHE A 244 -6.09 -24.04 40.95
N THR A 245 -6.87 -23.66 41.95
CA THR A 245 -8.28 -24.08 42.08
C THR A 245 -9.30 -23.02 41.68
N GLN A 246 -8.87 -21.77 41.47
CA GLN A 246 -9.76 -20.61 41.27
C GLN A 246 -9.46 -19.83 39.98
N LEU A 247 -8.71 -20.42 39.04
CA LEU A 247 -8.28 -19.76 37.81
C LEU A 247 -9.44 -19.64 36.80
N GLU A 248 -9.86 -18.43 36.49
CA GLU A 248 -10.94 -18.15 35.54
C GLU A 248 -10.41 -17.96 34.10
N MET A 249 -9.17 -17.53 33.93
CA MET A 249 -8.53 -17.34 32.62
C MET A 249 -7.09 -17.85 32.60
N LEU A 250 -6.79 -18.64 31.58
CA LEU A 250 -5.43 -19.10 31.29
C LEU A 250 -5.05 -18.77 29.84
N ASP A 251 -3.91 -18.11 29.66
CA ASP A 251 -3.32 -17.82 28.35
C ASP A 251 -1.92 -18.44 28.28
N ILE A 252 -1.80 -19.49 27.48
CA ILE A 252 -0.57 -20.26 27.24
C ILE A 252 -0.28 -20.38 25.74
N ASN A 253 -0.83 -19.46 24.93
CA ASN A 253 -0.70 -19.49 23.47
C ASN A 253 0.76 -19.35 23.01
N SER A 254 1.59 -18.63 23.77
CA SER A 254 2.99 -18.38 23.44
C SER A 254 3.97 -19.34 24.13
N LEU A 255 3.56 -20.56 24.50
CA LEU A 255 4.48 -21.60 24.98
C LEU A 255 5.05 -22.40 23.80
N GLN A 256 6.37 -22.46 23.64
CA GLN A 256 7.01 -23.12 22.49
C GLN A 256 7.05 -24.66 22.56
N GLY A 257 6.89 -25.27 23.73
CA GLY A 257 6.89 -26.73 23.88
C GLY A 257 5.49 -27.36 23.78
N THR A 258 5.28 -28.27 22.84
CA THR A 258 3.99 -28.97 22.63
C THR A 258 3.56 -29.80 23.86
N ASN A 259 4.50 -30.51 24.48
CA ASN A 259 4.24 -31.28 25.69
C ASN A 259 3.92 -30.40 26.92
N ASP A 260 4.40 -29.17 26.95
CA ASP A 260 4.32 -28.31 28.13
C ASP A 260 2.87 -27.82 28.36
N ARG A 261 2.17 -27.48 27.27
CA ARG A 261 0.74 -27.10 27.31
C ARG A 261 -0.12 -28.26 27.83
N ARG A 262 0.17 -29.47 27.34
CA ARG A 262 -0.52 -30.69 27.78
C ARG A 262 -0.34 -30.93 29.28
N LEU A 263 0.90 -30.85 29.77
CA LEU A 263 1.23 -31.06 31.18
C LEU A 263 0.49 -30.06 32.09
N ILE A 264 0.45 -28.78 31.70
CA ILE A 264 -0.29 -27.74 32.43
C ILE A 264 -1.78 -28.06 32.51
N LEU A 265 -2.40 -28.39 31.37
CA LEU A 265 -3.83 -28.69 31.31
C LEU A 265 -4.19 -30.00 32.03
N GLU A 266 -3.31 -31.01 32.02
CA GLU A 266 -3.49 -32.25 32.77
C GLU A 266 -3.43 -32.02 34.28
N ALA A 267 -2.51 -31.17 34.74
CA ALA A 267 -2.30 -30.86 36.15
C ALA A 267 -3.40 -29.97 36.76
N LEU A 268 -4.01 -29.07 36.00
CA LEU A 268 -5.05 -28.16 36.52
C LEU A 268 -6.27 -28.92 37.05
N PRO A 269 -6.76 -28.71 38.29
CA PRO A 269 -7.93 -29.43 38.82
C PRO A 269 -9.18 -29.30 37.94
N LYS A 270 -10.00 -30.36 37.88
CA LYS A 270 -11.26 -30.34 37.10
C LYS A 270 -12.29 -29.40 37.73
N GLU A 271 -12.20 -29.22 39.05
CA GLU A 271 -13.02 -28.34 39.88
C GLU A 271 -12.75 -26.86 39.59
N ASN A 272 -11.66 -26.55 38.88
CA ASN A 272 -11.32 -25.19 38.53
C ASN A 272 -12.33 -24.60 37.53
N TYR A 273 -12.90 -23.44 37.85
CA TYR A 273 -13.96 -22.81 37.07
C TYR A 273 -13.39 -21.96 35.92
N LEU A 274 -12.65 -22.61 35.03
CA LEU A 274 -12.00 -21.95 33.90
C LEU A 274 -13.05 -21.48 32.89
N LYS A 275 -13.13 -20.16 32.70
CA LYS A 275 -14.06 -19.48 31.77
C LYS A 275 -13.42 -19.16 30.43
N THR A 276 -12.13 -18.82 30.42
CA THR A 276 -11.41 -18.40 29.22
C THR A 276 -10.10 -19.16 29.09
N LEU A 277 -9.86 -19.74 27.92
CA LEU A 277 -8.64 -20.46 27.63
C LEU A 277 -8.06 -20.01 26.29
N ARG A 278 -6.77 -19.70 26.27
CA ARG A 278 -6.02 -19.33 25.06
C ARG A 278 -4.80 -20.23 24.92
N LEU A 279 -4.66 -20.89 23.77
CA LEU A 279 -3.55 -21.80 23.51
C LEU A 279 -3.33 -22.00 22.01
N MET A 280 -2.11 -22.43 21.67
CA MET A 280 -1.84 -23.00 20.36
C MET A 280 -2.19 -24.49 20.42
N LEU A 281 -2.91 -24.97 19.41
CA LEU A 281 -3.53 -26.29 19.38
C LEU A 281 -2.50 -27.32 18.90
N ASP A 282 -2.28 -28.34 19.74
CA ASP A 282 -1.47 -29.52 19.44
C ASP A 282 -2.34 -30.78 19.55
N GLU A 283 -1.82 -31.93 19.13
CA GLU A 283 -2.56 -33.20 19.13
C GLU A 283 -3.20 -33.55 20.49
N ASN A 284 -4.51 -33.83 20.47
CA ASN A 284 -5.32 -34.31 21.59
C ASN A 284 -5.54 -33.32 22.75
N LEU A 285 -5.14 -32.04 22.63
CA LEU A 285 -5.39 -31.04 23.68
C LEU A 285 -6.89 -30.70 23.81
N LEU A 286 -7.62 -30.60 22.71
CA LEU A 286 -9.05 -30.29 22.72
C LEU A 286 -9.87 -31.36 23.45
N GLU A 287 -9.54 -32.64 23.29
CA GLU A 287 -10.19 -33.72 24.02
C GLU A 287 -10.03 -33.56 25.54
N LEU A 288 -8.83 -33.22 26.00
CA LEU A 288 -8.54 -32.98 27.41
C LEU A 288 -9.36 -31.80 27.95
N ILE A 289 -9.42 -30.70 27.19
CA ILE A 289 -10.15 -29.48 27.56
C ILE A 289 -11.64 -29.77 27.69
N VAL A 290 -12.24 -30.43 26.68
CA VAL A 290 -13.66 -30.80 26.67
C VAL A 290 -13.99 -31.76 27.81
N ARG A 291 -13.10 -32.69 28.15
CA ARG A 291 -13.30 -33.63 29.26
C ARG A 291 -13.32 -32.95 30.63
N LYS A 292 -12.50 -31.92 30.83
CA LYS A 292 -12.33 -31.27 32.14
C LYS A 292 -13.29 -30.11 32.35
N TRP A 293 -13.45 -29.23 31.35
CA TRP A 293 -14.24 -28.00 31.47
C TRP A 293 -15.35 -27.89 30.41
N PRO A 294 -16.21 -28.91 30.26
CA PRO A 294 -17.25 -28.89 29.24
C PRO A 294 -18.29 -27.79 29.46
N ASP A 295 -18.53 -27.36 30.71
CA ASP A 295 -19.64 -26.46 31.06
C ASP A 295 -19.20 -25.11 31.64
N SER A 296 -17.94 -24.97 32.05
CA SER A 296 -17.43 -23.71 32.61
C SER A 296 -16.82 -22.78 31.55
N LEU A 297 -16.32 -23.33 30.43
CA LEU A 297 -15.68 -22.54 29.38
C LEU A 297 -16.70 -21.73 28.58
N GLU A 298 -16.54 -20.41 28.63
CA GLU A 298 -17.33 -19.46 27.86
C GLU A 298 -16.55 -18.89 26.66
N CYS A 299 -15.22 -18.88 26.73
CA CYS A 299 -14.35 -18.31 25.71
C CYS A 299 -13.17 -19.23 25.39
N LEU A 300 -12.98 -19.50 24.10
CA LEU A 300 -11.87 -20.29 23.60
C LEU A 300 -11.13 -19.55 22.49
N GLU A 301 -9.82 -19.45 22.61
CA GLU A 301 -8.93 -18.83 21.61
C GLU A 301 -7.86 -19.84 21.22
N LEU A 302 -7.93 -20.32 19.97
CA LEU A 302 -7.08 -21.37 19.45
C LEU A 302 -6.23 -20.84 18.30
N ASN A 303 -4.92 -21.06 18.40
CA ASN A 303 -4.02 -20.95 17.25
C ASN A 303 -3.78 -22.33 16.65
N CYS A 304 -4.21 -22.54 15.42
CA CYS A 304 -4.26 -23.80 14.69
C CYS A 304 -3.41 -23.73 13.42
N ASP A 305 -2.14 -23.30 13.55
CA ASP A 305 -1.21 -23.18 12.41
C ASP A 305 -1.02 -24.50 11.65
N ASN A 306 -1.23 -25.65 12.30
CA ASN A 306 -1.18 -26.99 11.68
C ASN A 306 -2.57 -27.53 11.27
N GLY A 307 -3.57 -26.65 11.14
CA GLY A 307 -4.96 -27.01 10.82
C GLY A 307 -5.75 -27.62 11.98
N LEU A 308 -6.92 -28.18 11.68
CA LEU A 308 -7.78 -28.91 12.63
C LEU A 308 -7.84 -30.39 12.22
N THR A 309 -7.58 -31.31 13.15
CA THR A 309 -7.82 -32.73 12.90
C THR A 309 -9.32 -33.06 12.97
N ARG A 310 -9.74 -34.21 12.42
CA ARG A 310 -11.12 -34.68 12.55
C ARG A 310 -11.58 -34.78 14.01
N SER A 311 -10.69 -35.20 14.92
CA SER A 311 -10.98 -35.25 16.36
C SER A 311 -11.24 -33.84 16.91
N ASP A 312 -10.41 -32.85 16.53
CA ASP A 312 -10.56 -31.47 16.97
C ASP A 312 -11.92 -30.88 16.51
N VAL A 313 -12.32 -31.15 15.28
CA VAL A 313 -13.63 -30.74 14.74
C VAL A 313 -14.78 -31.34 15.54
N GLU A 314 -14.72 -32.63 15.85
CA GLU A 314 -15.74 -33.32 16.66
C GLU A 314 -15.84 -32.73 18.08
N ARG A 315 -14.69 -32.38 18.70
CA ARG A 315 -14.65 -31.76 20.04
C ARG A 315 -15.12 -30.32 20.05
N LEU A 316 -14.74 -29.52 19.03
CA LEU A 316 -15.24 -28.15 18.89
C LEU A 316 -16.74 -28.12 18.61
N ASN A 317 -17.25 -29.03 17.80
CA ASN A 317 -18.69 -29.21 17.57
C ASN A 317 -19.44 -29.45 18.89
N PHE A 318 -18.93 -30.34 19.76
CA PHE A 318 -19.52 -30.55 21.08
C PHE A 318 -19.57 -29.27 21.94
N MET A 319 -18.56 -28.39 21.81
CA MET A 319 -18.48 -27.12 22.55
C MET A 319 -19.22 -25.95 21.88
N SER A 320 -19.56 -26.06 20.60
CA SER A 320 -20.21 -25.01 19.80
C SER A 320 -21.46 -24.45 20.51
N GLY A 321 -22.29 -25.33 21.08
CA GLY A 321 -23.49 -24.96 21.83
C GLY A 321 -23.25 -24.49 23.27
N LYS A 322 -22.03 -24.11 23.65
CA LYS A 322 -21.69 -23.70 25.03
C LYS A 322 -20.82 -22.44 25.08
N LEU A 323 -19.95 -22.26 24.08
CA LEU A 323 -19.07 -21.11 23.98
C LEU A 323 -19.85 -19.84 23.60
N ARG A 324 -19.63 -18.77 24.36
CA ARG A 324 -20.11 -17.41 24.04
C ARG A 324 -19.15 -16.68 23.12
N ARG A 325 -17.86 -17.01 23.18
CA ARG A 325 -16.79 -16.34 22.41
C ARG A 325 -15.82 -17.37 21.84
N LEU A 326 -15.53 -17.26 20.55
CA LEU A 326 -14.60 -18.15 19.87
C LEU A 326 -13.65 -17.34 19.00
N TYR A 327 -12.36 -17.57 19.15
CA TYR A 327 -11.33 -17.05 18.27
C TYR A 327 -10.52 -18.22 17.68
N LEU A 328 -10.50 -18.31 16.36
CA LEU A 328 -9.67 -19.27 15.62
C LEU A 328 -8.66 -18.52 14.75
N CYS A 329 -7.41 -18.96 14.80
CA CYS A 329 -6.32 -18.48 13.96
C CYS A 329 -5.68 -19.68 13.25
N GLY A 330 -5.35 -19.58 11.95
CA GLY A 330 -4.61 -20.62 11.22
C GLY A 330 -4.99 -20.69 9.74
N ASP A 331 -3.99 -20.86 8.87
CA ASP A 331 -4.10 -20.87 7.41
C ASP A 331 -4.36 -22.26 6.79
N GLU A 332 -4.04 -23.33 7.51
CA GLU A 332 -4.30 -24.71 7.06
C GLU A 332 -5.70 -25.26 7.40
N ILE A 333 -6.57 -24.46 8.04
CA ILE A 333 -7.92 -24.92 8.42
C ILE A 333 -8.81 -25.04 7.18
N GLN A 334 -9.31 -26.25 6.90
CA GLN A 334 -10.25 -26.49 5.80
C GLN A 334 -11.62 -25.86 6.08
N GLN A 335 -12.28 -25.34 5.05
CA GLN A 335 -13.57 -24.61 5.17
C GLN A 335 -14.70 -25.45 5.77
N GLY A 336 -14.79 -26.72 5.39
CA GLY A 336 -15.76 -27.65 5.93
C GLY A 336 -15.54 -27.89 7.42
N ASP A 337 -14.29 -28.13 7.80
CA ASP A 337 -13.89 -28.37 9.19
C ASP A 337 -14.14 -27.13 10.06
N LEU A 338 -13.86 -25.93 9.54
CA LEU A 338 -14.19 -24.67 10.20
C LEU A 338 -15.69 -24.54 10.45
N LEU A 339 -16.51 -24.74 9.41
CA LEU A 339 -17.97 -24.64 9.52
C LEU A 339 -18.53 -25.66 10.50
N HIS A 340 -18.09 -26.92 10.42
CA HIS A 340 -18.53 -27.99 11.31
C HIS A 340 -18.06 -27.80 12.76
N SER A 341 -16.93 -27.13 12.98
CA SER A 341 -16.42 -26.81 14.31
C SER A 341 -17.20 -25.67 14.98
N ILE A 342 -17.52 -24.61 14.22
CA ILE A 342 -18.17 -23.40 14.76
C ILE A 342 -19.69 -23.56 14.82
N ALA A 343 -20.30 -24.02 13.73
CA ALA A 343 -21.74 -24.03 13.51
C ALA A 343 -22.17 -25.24 12.65
N PRO A 344 -22.05 -26.47 13.19
CA PRO A 344 -22.48 -27.69 12.48
C PRO A 344 -23.99 -27.70 12.24
N LYS A 345 -24.74 -27.01 13.10
CA LYS A 345 -26.14 -26.58 12.95
C LYS A 345 -26.21 -25.10 13.38
N THR A 346 -27.41 -24.53 13.49
CA THR A 346 -27.58 -23.18 14.04
C THR A 346 -27.06 -23.08 15.48
N ASN A 347 -26.13 -22.16 15.71
CA ASN A 347 -25.57 -21.86 17.02
C ASN A 347 -26.11 -20.51 17.51
N LYS A 348 -26.94 -20.57 18.57
CA LYS A 348 -27.60 -19.40 19.17
C LYS A 348 -26.88 -18.84 20.39
N ILE A 349 -25.79 -19.48 20.83
CA ILE A 349 -25.10 -19.15 22.08
C ILE A 349 -23.85 -18.32 21.82
N LEU A 350 -23.21 -18.51 20.66
CA LEU A 350 -22.04 -17.74 20.25
C LEU A 350 -22.42 -16.29 19.94
N ASN A 351 -21.83 -15.36 20.70
CA ASN A 351 -22.07 -13.92 20.59
C ASN A 351 -20.89 -13.16 19.98
N GLU A 352 -19.66 -13.70 20.09
CA GLU A 352 -18.47 -13.11 19.49
C GLU A 352 -17.68 -14.18 18.73
N LEU A 353 -17.40 -13.89 17.46
CA LEU A 353 -16.58 -14.73 16.61
C LEU A 353 -15.43 -13.89 16.03
N ARG A 354 -14.21 -14.39 16.22
CA ARG A 354 -13.02 -13.86 15.60
C ARG A 354 -12.38 -14.94 14.74
N LEU A 355 -12.01 -14.60 13.52
CA LEU A 355 -11.29 -15.48 12.60
C LEU A 355 -10.05 -14.75 12.10
N ARG A 356 -8.90 -15.42 12.15
CA ARG A 356 -7.64 -14.88 11.64
C ARG A 356 -6.91 -15.86 10.73
N ALA A 357 -6.39 -15.38 9.60
CA ALA A 357 -5.61 -16.17 8.65
C ALA A 357 -6.38 -17.37 8.05
N VAL A 358 -7.71 -17.43 8.17
CA VAL A 358 -8.50 -18.60 7.76
C VAL A 358 -8.94 -18.48 6.29
N TYR A 359 -8.92 -19.60 5.55
CA TYR A 359 -9.52 -19.68 4.23
C TYR A 359 -11.06 -19.86 4.32
N LEU A 360 -11.89 -18.95 3.78
CA LEU A 360 -13.35 -19.02 3.86
C LEU A 360 -14.05 -18.42 2.62
N ALA A 361 -14.22 -19.25 1.59
CA ALA A 361 -14.86 -18.92 0.33
C ALA A 361 -16.38 -19.20 0.36
N GLU A 362 -17.06 -18.74 -0.70
CA GLU A 362 -18.47 -19.09 -0.93
C GLU A 362 -18.61 -20.53 -1.43
N PRO A 363 -19.66 -21.28 -1.04
CA PRO A 363 -20.83 -20.86 -0.25
C PRO A 363 -20.65 -21.00 1.28
N PHE A 364 -19.52 -21.48 1.78
CA PHE A 364 -19.32 -21.79 3.20
C PHE A 364 -19.45 -20.57 4.11
N PHE A 365 -18.95 -19.41 3.67
CA PHE A 365 -19.11 -18.13 4.39
C PHE A 365 -20.59 -17.81 4.67
N HIS A 366 -21.44 -17.95 3.65
CA HIS A 366 -22.87 -17.66 3.73
C HIS A 366 -23.56 -18.57 4.76
N VAL A 367 -23.28 -19.88 4.70
CA VAL A 367 -23.84 -20.87 5.62
C VAL A 367 -23.37 -20.62 7.06
N LEU A 368 -22.11 -20.22 7.25
CA LEU A 368 -21.58 -19.90 8.58
C LEU A 368 -22.33 -18.72 9.20
N VAL A 369 -22.48 -17.64 8.44
CA VAL A 369 -23.15 -16.41 8.89
C VAL A 369 -24.64 -16.65 9.15
N GLU A 370 -25.33 -17.41 8.29
CA GLU A 370 -26.74 -17.80 8.48
C GLU A 370 -26.95 -18.59 9.79
N ARG A 371 -26.00 -19.46 10.15
CA ARG A 371 -26.09 -20.31 11.35
C ARG A 371 -25.72 -19.59 12.65
N LEU A 372 -25.33 -18.32 12.61
CA LEU A 372 -24.89 -17.51 13.77
C LEU A 372 -25.79 -16.28 14.02
N PRO A 373 -27.11 -16.46 14.23
CA PRO A 373 -28.06 -15.34 14.23
C PRO A 373 -27.91 -14.35 15.39
N ASN A 374 -27.28 -14.74 16.50
CA ASN A 374 -27.14 -13.93 17.72
C ASN A 374 -25.78 -13.23 17.83
N LEU A 375 -24.99 -13.23 16.76
CA LEU A 375 -23.65 -12.65 16.79
C LEU A 375 -23.71 -11.13 16.99
N THR A 376 -23.06 -10.65 18.04
CA THR A 376 -22.93 -9.23 18.37
C THR A 376 -21.58 -8.65 17.95
N CYS A 377 -20.56 -9.50 17.83
CA CYS A 377 -19.22 -9.13 17.38
C CYS A 377 -18.70 -10.12 16.33
N LEU A 378 -18.32 -9.60 15.16
CA LEU A 378 -17.63 -10.36 14.11
C LEU A 378 -16.32 -9.67 13.77
N GLU A 379 -15.20 -10.37 13.92
CA GLU A 379 -13.91 -9.88 13.47
C GLU A 379 -13.23 -10.85 12.51
N LEU A 380 -12.91 -10.37 11.31
CA LEU A 380 -12.27 -11.13 10.25
C LEU A 380 -10.91 -10.48 9.91
N PHE A 381 -9.82 -11.19 10.17
CA PHE A 381 -8.44 -10.72 10.00
C PHE A 381 -7.68 -11.60 9.02
N GLU A 382 -7.05 -11.02 7.99
CA GLU A 382 -6.14 -11.79 7.10
C GLU A 382 -6.81 -13.05 6.49
N CYS A 383 -8.13 -13.07 6.34
CA CYS A 383 -8.87 -14.21 5.75
C CYS A 383 -8.75 -14.21 4.22
N ASP A 384 -8.62 -15.39 3.62
CA ASP A 384 -8.54 -15.63 2.16
C ASP A 384 -9.78 -16.45 1.71
N PRO A 385 -10.46 -16.21 0.59
CA PRO A 385 -10.37 -15.00 -0.20
C PRO A 385 -10.71 -13.76 0.62
N GLU A 386 -10.12 -12.62 0.24
CA GLU A 386 -10.47 -11.34 0.81
C GLU A 386 -11.97 -11.09 0.70
N ILE A 387 -12.55 -10.46 1.73
CA ILE A 387 -14.01 -10.31 1.88
C ILE A 387 -14.61 -9.53 0.71
N THR A 388 -15.58 -10.14 0.03
CA THR A 388 -16.29 -9.58 -1.14
C THR A 388 -17.50 -8.75 -0.74
N ASP A 389 -18.06 -7.99 -1.68
CA ASP A 389 -19.32 -7.25 -1.47
C ASP A 389 -20.51 -8.18 -1.23
N GLU A 390 -20.50 -9.38 -1.81
CA GLU A 390 -21.51 -10.42 -1.57
C GLU A 390 -21.43 -10.96 -0.14
N ASN A 391 -20.21 -11.22 0.36
CA ASN A 391 -19.99 -11.59 1.76
C ASN A 391 -20.50 -10.50 2.72
N LEU A 392 -20.23 -9.22 2.41
CA LEU A 392 -20.77 -8.09 3.19
C LEU A 392 -22.31 -8.06 3.17
N GLY A 393 -22.93 -8.28 2.00
CA GLY A 393 -24.38 -8.40 1.87
C GLY A 393 -24.96 -9.50 2.78
N CYS A 394 -24.28 -10.65 2.87
CA CYS A 394 -24.67 -11.76 3.73
C CYS A 394 -24.59 -11.40 5.22
N ILE A 395 -23.47 -10.79 5.66
CA ILE A 395 -23.31 -10.28 7.03
C ILE A 395 -24.50 -9.38 7.38
N PHE A 396 -24.83 -8.43 6.51
CA PHE A 396 -25.88 -7.45 6.73
C PHE A 396 -27.29 -8.04 6.73
N HIS A 397 -27.49 -9.15 6.02
CA HIS A 397 -28.77 -9.84 5.96
C HIS A 397 -29.06 -10.65 7.23
N TYR A 398 -28.11 -11.48 7.66
CA TYR A 398 -28.34 -12.48 8.71
C TYR A 398 -27.96 -11.99 10.12
N LEU A 399 -26.93 -11.14 10.27
CA LEU A 399 -26.41 -10.74 11.58
C LEU A 399 -27.12 -9.51 12.13
N THR A 400 -28.37 -9.71 12.53
CA THR A 400 -29.26 -8.62 12.95
C THR A 400 -28.91 -7.99 14.30
N GLN A 401 -28.18 -8.71 15.14
CA GLN A 401 -27.75 -8.26 16.48
C GLN A 401 -26.33 -7.67 16.49
N LEU A 402 -25.71 -7.49 15.32
CA LEU A 402 -24.34 -7.04 15.21
C LEU A 402 -24.17 -5.63 15.80
N ARG A 403 -23.17 -5.47 16.68
CA ARG A 403 -22.77 -4.20 17.31
C ARG A 403 -21.33 -3.83 16.95
N ILE A 404 -20.47 -4.83 16.77
CA ILE A 404 -19.06 -4.65 16.42
C ILE A 404 -18.78 -5.44 15.13
N LEU A 405 -18.30 -4.74 14.12
CA LEU A 405 -17.85 -5.35 12.87
C LEU A 405 -16.42 -4.92 12.56
N TYR A 406 -15.53 -5.90 12.47
CA TYR A 406 -14.21 -5.75 11.90
C TYR A 406 -14.10 -6.61 10.66
N VAL A 407 -13.81 -5.98 9.52
CA VAL A 407 -13.41 -6.67 8.29
C VAL A 407 -12.01 -6.23 7.86
N GLY A 408 -11.16 -7.19 7.47
CA GLY A 408 -9.87 -6.96 6.81
C GLY A 408 -9.99 -6.21 5.48
N PRO A 409 -8.87 -5.93 4.78
CA PRO A 409 -8.91 -5.36 3.44
C PRO A 409 -9.69 -6.26 2.47
N CYS A 410 -10.32 -5.61 1.50
CA CYS A 410 -11.21 -6.19 0.52
C CYS A 410 -10.57 -6.08 -0.88
N SER A 411 -10.59 -7.16 -1.66
CA SER A 411 -9.87 -7.24 -2.95
C SER A 411 -10.69 -6.67 -4.13
N GLY A 412 -11.98 -6.42 -3.90
CA GLY A 412 -12.95 -6.13 -4.96
C GLY A 412 -13.09 -4.65 -5.28
N MET A 413 -12.63 -4.23 -6.47
CA MET A 413 -13.23 -3.13 -7.24
C MET A 413 -14.08 -3.69 -8.39
N LEU A 414 -14.94 -4.67 -8.10
CA LEU A 414 -15.95 -5.10 -9.07
C LEU A 414 -17.27 -4.37 -8.79
N PRO A 415 -17.90 -3.74 -9.80
CA PRO A 415 -19.21 -3.13 -9.62
C PRO A 415 -20.24 -4.22 -9.34
N ILE A 416 -21.10 -4.00 -8.34
CA ILE A 416 -22.22 -4.85 -7.90
C ILE A 416 -23.02 -5.36 -9.12
N PRO A 417 -22.88 -6.63 -9.54
CA PRO A 417 -23.84 -7.26 -10.43
C PRO A 417 -24.81 -8.00 -9.50
N TYR A 418 -25.88 -7.31 -9.08
CA TYR A 418 -26.97 -7.86 -8.26
C TYR A 418 -26.62 -8.15 -6.79
N LEU A 419 -26.78 -7.15 -5.91
CA LEU A 419 -27.19 -7.45 -4.53
C LEU A 419 -28.56 -8.13 -4.60
N SER A 420 -28.63 -9.36 -4.11
CA SER A 420 -29.86 -10.15 -4.06
C SER A 420 -30.97 -9.36 -3.35
N SER A 421 -32.21 -9.59 -3.79
CA SER A 421 -33.42 -8.82 -3.47
C SER A 421 -33.53 -8.38 -2.01
N LYS A 422 -33.37 -7.06 -1.78
CA LYS A 422 -33.58 -6.34 -0.50
C LYS A 422 -32.74 -6.86 0.68
N PRO A 423 -31.47 -6.44 0.83
CA PRO A 423 -30.78 -6.64 2.11
C PRO A 423 -31.54 -5.90 3.22
N ASN A 424 -31.89 -6.61 4.30
CA ASN A 424 -32.53 -6.00 5.46
C ASN A 424 -31.49 -5.25 6.32
N ILE A 425 -30.91 -4.20 5.73
CA ILE A 425 -29.87 -3.40 6.37
C ILE A 425 -30.39 -2.63 7.60
N SER A 426 -31.70 -2.58 7.82
CA SER A 426 -32.31 -1.86 8.95
C SER A 426 -31.77 -2.31 10.31
N ASN A 427 -31.29 -3.54 10.40
CA ASN A 427 -30.70 -4.12 11.60
C ASN A 427 -29.31 -3.55 11.95
N LEU A 428 -28.61 -2.95 10.97
CA LEU A 428 -27.29 -2.32 11.18
C LEU A 428 -27.39 -0.93 11.81
N LYS A 429 -28.60 -0.39 12.02
CA LYS A 429 -28.77 0.92 12.68
C LYS A 429 -28.16 0.95 14.07
N HIS A 430 -28.08 -0.22 14.73
CA HIS A 430 -27.52 -0.39 16.06
C HIS A 430 -26.02 -0.72 16.05
N LEU A 431 -25.34 -0.70 14.90
CA LEU A 431 -23.90 -0.93 14.84
C LEU A 431 -23.18 0.20 15.60
N GLN A 432 -22.35 -0.17 16.58
CA GLN A 432 -21.64 0.77 17.46
C GLN A 432 -20.20 1.00 16.99
N THR A 433 -19.52 -0.06 16.54
CA THR A 433 -18.14 -0.01 16.05
C THR A 433 -18.02 -0.63 14.66
N LEU A 434 -17.42 0.13 13.73
CA LEU A 434 -17.06 -0.34 12.39
C LEU A 434 -15.57 -0.13 12.13
N ARG A 435 -14.85 -1.21 11.83
CA ARG A 435 -13.44 -1.17 11.38
C ARG A 435 -13.26 -1.92 10.08
N SER A 436 -12.94 -1.21 9.00
CA SER A 436 -12.85 -1.81 7.67
C SER A 436 -12.11 -0.93 6.65
N CYS A 437 -11.91 -1.46 5.44
CA CYS A 437 -11.74 -0.67 4.21
C CYS A 437 -13.03 0.15 3.96
N PHE A 438 -13.03 1.14 3.06
CA PHE A 438 -14.22 1.99 2.80
C PHE A 438 -15.45 1.22 2.25
N CYS A 439 -15.34 -0.08 1.96
CA CYS A 439 -16.34 -0.86 1.24
C CYS A 439 -17.68 -1.06 1.94
N PRO A 440 -17.79 -1.33 3.26
CA PRO A 440 -19.08 -1.37 3.95
C PRO A 440 -19.89 -0.08 3.78
N ILE A 441 -19.23 1.08 3.75
CA ILE A 441 -19.88 2.37 3.53
C ILE A 441 -20.33 2.50 2.07
N ASN A 442 -19.50 2.11 1.11
CA ASN A 442 -19.84 2.14 -0.32
C ASN A 442 -21.03 1.22 -0.64
N VAL A 443 -21.07 0.00 -0.11
CA VAL A 443 -22.19 -0.94 -0.29
C VAL A 443 -23.50 -0.33 0.24
N LEU A 444 -23.47 0.34 1.40
CA LEU A 444 -24.65 1.02 1.95
C LEU A 444 -25.09 2.22 1.09
N GLN A 445 -24.16 2.97 0.51
CA GLN A 445 -24.45 4.11 -0.40
C GLN A 445 -25.02 3.65 -1.74
N ASP A 446 -24.44 2.60 -2.34
CA ASP A 446 -24.86 2.06 -3.63
C ASP A 446 -26.26 1.44 -3.57
N LEU A 447 -26.67 0.94 -2.40
CA LEU A 447 -28.03 0.46 -2.16
C LEU A 447 -29.11 1.57 -2.23
N ARG A 448 -28.74 2.85 -2.34
CA ARG A 448 -29.66 4.02 -2.43
C ARG A 448 -30.72 4.07 -1.33
N LEU A 449 -30.40 3.55 -0.15
CA LEU A 449 -31.29 3.60 1.01
C LEU A 449 -30.94 4.85 1.82
N GLU A 450 -31.95 5.61 2.28
CA GLU A 450 -31.80 6.61 3.34
C GLU A 450 -31.43 5.86 4.63
N PHE A 451 -30.15 5.50 4.76
CA PHE A 451 -29.63 4.69 5.84
C PHE A 451 -28.75 5.54 6.75
N GLU A 452 -29.19 5.69 8.00
CA GLU A 452 -28.47 6.40 9.05
C GLU A 452 -28.15 5.41 10.18
N PHE A 453 -26.88 5.37 10.57
CA PHE A 453 -26.47 4.66 11.78
C PHE A 453 -26.98 5.41 13.01
N LYS A 454 -27.74 4.75 13.88
CA LYS A 454 -28.32 5.35 15.10
C LYS A 454 -27.38 5.30 16.30
N GLU A 455 -26.51 4.29 16.38
CA GLU A 455 -25.66 4.03 17.56
C GLU A 455 -24.15 4.02 17.25
N LEU A 456 -23.76 4.34 16.01
CA LEU A 456 -22.35 4.27 15.58
C LEU A 456 -21.53 5.36 16.28
N ASN A 457 -20.67 4.94 17.20
CA ASN A 457 -19.83 5.83 18.02
C ASN A 457 -18.34 5.69 17.73
N ARG A 458 -17.92 4.62 17.04
CA ARG A 458 -16.52 4.39 16.64
C ARG A 458 -16.43 3.91 15.19
N ILE A 459 -15.72 4.68 14.37
CA ILE A 459 -15.39 4.31 12.99
C ILE A 459 -13.88 4.34 12.83
N GLU A 460 -13.29 3.19 12.50
CA GLU A 460 -11.87 3.05 12.14
C GLU A 460 -11.75 2.65 10.68
N LEU A 461 -11.67 3.64 9.80
CA LEU A 461 -11.41 3.40 8.39
C LEU A 461 -9.91 3.17 8.22
N ARG A 462 -9.56 1.91 8.00
CA ARG A 462 -8.20 1.54 7.64
C ARG A 462 -8.12 1.55 6.12
N GLN A 463 -7.61 2.65 5.57
CA GLN A 463 -6.71 2.46 4.45
C GLN A 463 -5.51 1.73 5.05
N PHE A 464 -5.43 0.42 4.84
CA PHE A 464 -4.11 -0.16 4.78
C PHE A 464 -3.45 0.55 3.61
N ALA A 465 -2.65 1.59 3.93
CA ALA A 465 -1.49 1.88 3.13
C ALA A 465 -0.87 0.52 2.89
N GLU A 466 -0.86 0.13 1.63
CA GLU A 466 -0.19 -1.08 1.19
C GLU A 466 1.15 -1.15 1.93
N LYS A 467 1.64 -2.36 2.20
CA LYS A 467 3.08 -2.55 2.26
C LYS A 467 3.66 -2.16 0.89
N SER A 468 3.59 -0.90 0.48
CA SER A 468 4.57 -0.35 -0.42
C SER A 468 5.80 -0.25 0.45
N ALA A 469 6.79 -1.11 0.21
CA ALA A 469 8.17 -0.67 0.44
C ALA A 469 8.24 0.79 -0.03
N GLU A 470 8.66 1.70 0.84
CA GLU A 470 8.74 3.12 0.53
C GLU A 470 9.39 3.27 -0.85
N TYR A 471 8.63 3.75 -1.85
CA TYR A 471 9.12 3.82 -3.22
C TYR A 471 10.35 4.73 -3.23
N LYS A 472 11.52 4.15 -3.50
CA LYS A 472 12.77 4.88 -3.61
C LYS A 472 12.87 5.47 -5.03
N PRO A 473 12.85 6.81 -5.16
CA PRO A 473 12.89 7.45 -6.47
C PRO A 473 14.30 7.47 -7.07
N LEU A 474 14.38 7.66 -8.38
CA LEU A 474 15.65 7.87 -9.07
C LEU A 474 16.33 9.15 -8.57
N LYS A 475 17.54 9.00 -8.03
CA LYS A 475 18.36 10.12 -7.58
C LYS A 475 18.84 10.93 -8.79
N ASP A 476 19.05 12.24 -8.61
CA ASP A 476 19.47 13.11 -9.70
C ASP A 476 20.83 12.71 -10.30
N GLN A 477 21.75 12.25 -9.46
CA GLN A 477 23.05 11.70 -9.90
C GLN A 477 22.92 10.42 -10.74
N ASP A 478 21.79 9.72 -10.67
CA ASP A 478 21.52 8.46 -11.40
C ASP A 478 20.74 8.69 -12.70
N ARG A 479 20.34 9.94 -12.99
CA ARG A 479 19.73 10.31 -14.27
C ARG A 479 20.77 10.24 -15.39
N ILE A 480 20.37 9.65 -16.51
CA ILE A 480 21.19 9.57 -17.73
C ILE A 480 21.14 10.89 -18.49
N PHE A 481 19.98 11.55 -18.51
CA PHE A 481 19.77 12.81 -19.22
C PHE A 481 19.81 14.00 -18.26
N THR A 482 21.01 14.50 -18.00
CA THR A 482 21.29 15.52 -16.98
C THR A 482 20.88 16.93 -17.41
N ASN A 483 20.83 17.20 -18.71
CA ASN A 483 20.39 18.47 -19.30
C ASN A 483 19.05 18.33 -20.05
N LEU A 484 18.19 17.38 -19.67
CA LEU A 484 16.91 17.13 -20.36
C LEU A 484 16.02 18.38 -20.51
N HIS A 485 16.17 19.36 -19.61
CA HIS A 485 15.40 20.60 -19.59
C HIS A 485 16.12 21.81 -20.21
N GLY A 486 17.32 21.63 -20.79
CA GLY A 486 18.07 22.71 -21.42
C GLY A 486 18.53 23.82 -20.45
N ARG A 487 18.78 23.49 -19.17
CA ARG A 487 19.26 24.45 -18.16
C ARG A 487 20.73 24.81 -18.35
N HIS A 488 21.49 23.92 -18.96
CA HIS A 488 22.88 24.10 -19.34
C HIS A 488 23.01 24.17 -20.86
N ASP A 489 24.13 24.71 -21.35
CA ASP A 489 24.40 24.74 -22.78
C ASP A 489 24.49 23.30 -23.35
N TRP A 490 23.94 23.08 -24.53
CA TRP A 490 23.89 21.78 -25.19
C TRP A 490 25.12 21.51 -26.07
N ARG A 491 25.92 22.55 -26.36
CA ARG A 491 27.14 22.47 -27.20
C ARG A 491 28.24 21.61 -26.60
N LEU A 492 29.22 21.25 -27.43
CA LEU A 492 30.27 20.27 -27.14
C LEU A 492 30.99 20.50 -25.81
N ASN A 493 31.48 21.71 -25.53
CA ASN A 493 32.23 21.99 -24.31
C ASN A 493 31.41 21.68 -23.05
N SER A 494 30.16 22.13 -23.01
CA SER A 494 29.24 21.86 -21.90
C SER A 494 28.85 20.39 -21.83
N ALA A 495 28.67 19.71 -22.96
CA ALA A 495 28.43 18.26 -23.01
C ALA A 495 29.60 17.47 -22.39
N MET A 496 30.84 17.84 -22.72
CA MET A 496 32.04 17.23 -22.14
C MET A 496 32.11 17.45 -20.61
N CYS A 497 31.74 18.64 -20.12
CA CYS A 497 31.64 18.89 -18.68
C CYS A 497 30.63 17.98 -17.96
N ARG A 498 29.58 17.53 -18.67
CA ARG A 498 28.59 16.55 -18.15
C ARG A 498 29.03 15.09 -18.32
N GLY A 499 30.23 14.85 -18.84
CA GLY A 499 30.81 13.52 -19.02
C GLY A 499 30.51 12.89 -20.39
N ASP A 500 29.98 13.62 -21.36
CA ASP A 500 29.87 13.13 -22.74
C ASP A 500 31.25 13.05 -23.41
N TRP A 501 31.40 12.11 -24.33
CA TRP A 501 32.69 11.78 -24.99
C TRP A 501 33.80 11.27 -24.04
N TYR A 502 33.53 11.16 -22.74
CA TYR A 502 34.51 10.70 -21.76
C TYR A 502 34.96 9.27 -22.04
N LYS A 503 36.27 9.08 -22.23
CA LYS A 503 36.93 7.77 -22.42
C LYS A 503 36.36 6.92 -23.56
N ILE A 504 35.77 7.53 -24.58
CA ILE A 504 35.18 6.81 -25.71
C ILE A 504 36.20 5.92 -26.44
N ASN A 505 37.45 6.40 -26.58
CA ASN A 505 38.54 5.64 -27.18
C ASN A 505 38.87 4.37 -26.37
N GLU A 506 38.95 4.48 -25.04
CA GLU A 506 39.17 3.34 -24.15
C GLU A 506 38.02 2.32 -24.27
N ILE A 507 36.76 2.79 -24.33
CA ILE A 507 35.58 1.93 -24.49
C ILE A 507 35.66 1.14 -25.80
N ILE A 508 35.97 1.81 -26.92
CA ILE A 508 36.09 1.17 -28.23
C ILE A 508 37.25 0.16 -28.24
N LYS A 509 38.39 0.49 -27.60
CA LYS A 509 39.56 -0.40 -27.48
C LYS A 509 39.30 -1.68 -26.68
N LYS A 510 38.37 -1.66 -25.71
CA LYS A 510 37.91 -2.88 -25.00
C LYS A 510 37.22 -3.89 -25.93
N GLY A 511 36.80 -3.46 -27.12
CA GLY A 511 36.30 -4.33 -28.17
C GLY A 511 34.80 -4.62 -28.09
N ARG A 512 34.25 -5.04 -29.23
CA ARG A 512 32.81 -5.27 -29.44
C ARG A 512 32.19 -6.27 -28.45
N GLY A 513 32.93 -7.35 -28.14
CA GLY A 513 32.47 -8.39 -27.22
C GLY A 513 32.23 -7.87 -25.81
N TRP A 514 33.13 -7.00 -25.32
CA TRP A 514 32.99 -6.36 -24.01
C TRP A 514 31.79 -5.42 -23.97
N ILE A 515 31.64 -4.55 -24.98
CA ILE A 515 30.51 -3.61 -25.06
C ILE A 515 29.17 -4.36 -25.09
N LEU A 516 29.07 -5.44 -25.87
CA LEU A 516 27.87 -6.29 -25.92
C LEU A 516 27.58 -6.97 -24.59
N ASN A 517 28.60 -7.27 -23.79
CA ASN A 517 28.42 -7.85 -22.46
C ASN A 517 27.86 -6.82 -21.48
N GLU A 518 28.38 -5.59 -21.49
CA GLU A 518 27.85 -4.50 -20.66
C GLU A 518 26.40 -4.17 -21.00
N MET A 519 26.05 -4.11 -22.29
CA MET A 519 24.65 -3.94 -22.71
C MET A 519 23.75 -5.11 -22.26
N ARG A 520 24.30 -6.31 -22.14
CA ARG A 520 23.56 -7.51 -21.69
C ARG A 520 23.28 -7.45 -20.21
N LYS A 521 24.31 -7.13 -19.40
CA LYS A 521 24.19 -6.90 -17.96
C LYS A 521 23.19 -5.80 -17.62
N ALA A 522 23.12 -4.76 -18.45
CA ALA A 522 22.16 -3.67 -18.29
C ALA A 522 20.71 -4.08 -18.51
N GLU A 523 20.43 -5.24 -19.12
CA GLU A 523 19.08 -5.66 -19.51
C GLU A 523 18.31 -4.59 -20.32
N LEU A 524 19.06 -3.79 -21.10
CA LEU A 524 18.52 -2.62 -21.78
C LEU A 524 17.52 -3.01 -22.89
N GLY A 525 16.29 -2.49 -22.77
CA GLY A 525 15.26 -2.60 -23.79
C GLY A 525 15.05 -1.34 -24.63
N ASP A 526 14.44 -1.51 -25.80
CA ASP A 526 14.14 -0.41 -26.73
C ASP A 526 13.04 0.52 -26.16
N ARG A 527 13.30 1.83 -26.14
CA ARG A 527 12.46 2.90 -25.55
C ARG A 527 11.38 3.44 -26.49
N ALA A 528 11.02 2.70 -27.54
CA ALA A 528 10.09 3.14 -28.58
C ALA A 528 8.61 2.85 -28.25
N LYS A 529 8.21 1.59 -28.06
CA LYS A 529 6.81 1.17 -27.81
C LYS A 529 6.66 -0.10 -26.97
N ARG A 530 7.55 -1.07 -27.17
CA ARG A 530 7.66 -2.30 -26.36
C ARG A 530 9.14 -2.53 -26.11
N SER A 531 9.50 -2.79 -24.85
CA SER A 531 10.88 -3.02 -24.39
C SER A 531 11.48 -4.30 -25.03
N PHE A 532 11.90 -4.21 -26.30
CA PHE A 532 12.57 -5.31 -26.99
C PHE A 532 14.05 -5.31 -26.58
N PRO A 533 14.63 -6.44 -26.12
CA PRO A 533 16.01 -6.47 -25.65
C PRO A 533 17.00 -6.08 -26.77
N ILE A 534 17.77 -5.01 -26.56
CA ILE A 534 18.70 -4.49 -27.57
C ILE A 534 19.76 -5.52 -27.94
N CYS A 535 20.25 -6.27 -26.95
CA CYS A 535 21.21 -7.34 -27.18
C CYS A 535 20.68 -8.42 -28.14
N LYS A 536 19.37 -8.69 -28.18
CA LYS A 536 18.78 -9.61 -29.16
C LYS A 536 18.81 -9.01 -30.57
N LYS A 537 18.49 -7.72 -30.73
CA LYS A 537 18.61 -6.99 -32.02
C LYS A 537 20.07 -7.02 -32.53
N LEU A 538 21.03 -6.73 -31.65
CA LEU A 538 22.45 -6.71 -32.02
C LEU A 538 23.00 -8.10 -32.38
N LYS A 539 22.54 -9.16 -31.71
CA LYS A 539 22.92 -10.55 -32.06
C LYS A 539 22.57 -10.91 -33.50
N ASN A 540 21.48 -10.38 -34.04
CA ASN A 540 21.05 -10.65 -35.42
C ASN A 540 22.00 -10.01 -36.47
N MET A 541 22.92 -9.14 -36.06
CA MET A 541 23.92 -8.54 -36.96
C MET A 541 25.24 -9.32 -37.01
N LYS A 542 25.36 -10.40 -36.21
CA LYS A 542 26.54 -11.26 -36.24
C LYS A 542 26.69 -11.85 -37.65
N ASP A 543 27.92 -11.82 -38.17
CA ASP A 543 28.29 -12.41 -39.46
C ASP A 543 27.57 -11.84 -40.70
N LYS A 544 26.84 -10.73 -40.56
CA LYS A 544 26.20 -10.03 -41.68
C LYS A 544 27.24 -9.40 -42.62
N PRO A 545 26.99 -9.38 -43.94
CA PRO A 545 27.88 -8.75 -44.91
C PRO A 545 27.86 -7.22 -44.76
N THR A 546 29.01 -6.58 -45.00
CA THR A 546 29.14 -5.13 -45.10
C THR A 546 28.82 -4.64 -46.52
N PRO A 547 28.39 -3.38 -46.72
CA PRO A 547 28.14 -2.36 -45.69
C PRO A 547 26.89 -2.67 -44.86
N THR A 548 26.92 -2.30 -43.59
CA THR A 548 25.77 -2.32 -42.68
C THR A 548 25.38 -0.87 -42.36
N TYR A 549 24.11 -0.65 -42.00
CA TYR A 549 23.61 0.69 -41.65
C TYR A 549 23.04 0.72 -40.24
N LEU A 550 23.30 1.83 -39.54
CA LEU A 550 22.57 2.22 -38.34
C LEU A 550 21.58 3.31 -38.73
N VAL A 551 20.31 3.11 -38.38
CA VAL A 551 19.28 4.13 -38.55
C VAL A 551 18.73 4.50 -37.18
N ILE A 552 18.68 5.79 -36.89
CA ILE A 552 18.19 6.34 -35.63
C ILE A 552 16.85 7.00 -35.90
N ASN A 553 15.82 6.52 -35.22
CA ASN A 553 14.45 6.97 -35.39
C ASN A 553 14.14 8.12 -34.42
N GLY A 554 14.21 9.35 -34.94
CA GLY A 554 13.74 10.59 -34.33
C GLY A 554 12.45 11.12 -34.99
N ALA A 555 11.58 10.22 -35.48
CA ALA A 555 10.33 10.60 -36.13
C ALA A 555 9.26 11.14 -35.16
N GLU A 556 9.30 10.68 -33.90
CA GLU A 556 8.42 11.04 -32.78
C GLU A 556 7.04 11.60 -33.18
N GLY A 557 6.24 10.76 -33.85
CA GLY A 557 4.90 11.11 -34.32
C GLY A 557 3.79 10.85 -33.32
N GLU A 558 4.07 10.07 -32.27
CA GLU A 558 3.08 9.56 -31.30
C GLU A 558 2.48 10.71 -30.47
N PRO A 559 1.14 10.84 -30.41
CA PRO A 559 0.50 11.83 -29.55
C PRO A 559 0.83 11.60 -28.06
N GLY A 560 1.20 12.67 -27.37
CA GLY A 560 1.61 12.64 -25.96
C GLY A 560 3.11 12.42 -25.74
N THR A 561 3.89 12.15 -26.78
CA THR A 561 5.32 11.86 -26.69
C THR A 561 6.16 13.05 -27.15
N CYS A 562 7.11 13.50 -26.33
CA CYS A 562 8.07 14.56 -26.65
C CYS A 562 9.50 14.30 -26.16
N LYS A 563 9.81 13.07 -25.72
CA LYS A 563 11.11 12.71 -25.14
C LYS A 563 12.28 12.84 -26.12
N ASP A 564 12.10 12.39 -27.36
CA ASP A 564 13.14 12.39 -28.37
C ASP A 564 13.44 13.82 -28.81
N ARG A 565 12.41 14.66 -28.89
CA ARG A 565 12.55 16.10 -29.14
C ARG A 565 13.44 16.78 -28.11
N GLU A 566 13.18 16.60 -26.82
CA GLU A 566 13.97 17.28 -25.77
C GLU A 566 15.42 16.76 -25.75
N ILE A 567 15.64 15.46 -25.99
CA ILE A 567 17.00 14.90 -26.09
C ILE A 567 17.74 15.47 -27.32
N MET A 568 17.10 15.60 -28.48
CA MET A 568 17.73 16.21 -29.67
C MET A 568 18.06 17.69 -29.49
N ARG A 569 17.29 18.42 -28.68
CA ARG A 569 17.52 19.85 -28.39
C ARG A 569 18.60 20.09 -27.37
N HIS A 570 18.65 19.26 -26.33
CA HIS A 570 19.39 19.60 -25.11
C HIS A 570 20.54 18.65 -24.81
N GLU A 571 20.54 17.46 -25.39
CA GLU A 571 21.58 16.43 -25.24
C GLU A 571 22.00 15.80 -26.60
N PRO A 572 22.23 16.60 -27.67
CA PRO A 572 22.50 16.07 -29.00
C PRO A 572 23.78 15.21 -29.06
N HIS A 573 24.80 15.59 -28.30
CA HIS A 573 26.08 14.87 -28.23
C HIS A 573 25.95 13.43 -27.71
N LYS A 574 25.00 13.15 -26.80
CA LYS A 574 24.71 11.77 -26.36
C LYS A 574 24.18 10.88 -27.48
N ILE A 575 23.37 11.43 -28.40
CA ILE A 575 22.88 10.69 -29.57
C ILE A 575 24.05 10.35 -30.49
N ILE A 576 24.92 11.33 -30.77
CA ILE A 576 26.07 11.16 -31.66
C ILE A 576 27.03 10.11 -31.10
N GLU A 577 27.35 10.21 -29.81
CA GLU A 577 28.23 9.26 -29.14
C GLU A 577 27.63 7.85 -29.11
N GLY A 578 26.33 7.72 -28.82
CA GLY A 578 25.62 6.44 -28.87
C GLY A 578 25.61 5.83 -30.26
N ALA A 579 25.48 6.68 -31.29
CA ALA A 579 25.53 6.27 -32.69
C ALA A 579 26.90 5.68 -33.03
N LEU A 580 27.99 6.33 -32.60
CA LEU A 580 29.35 5.83 -32.79
C LEU A 580 29.55 4.44 -32.17
N ILE A 581 29.13 4.26 -30.91
CA ILE A 581 29.25 2.98 -30.19
C ILE A 581 28.46 1.87 -30.90
N LEU A 582 27.19 2.11 -31.22
CA LEU A 582 26.35 1.13 -31.91
C LEU A 582 26.90 0.78 -33.29
N SER A 583 27.37 1.79 -34.01
CA SER A 583 27.93 1.64 -35.36
C SER A 583 29.22 0.83 -35.33
N TYR A 584 30.07 1.03 -34.31
CA TYR A 584 31.23 0.18 -34.08
C TYR A 584 30.85 -1.29 -33.86
N ILE A 585 29.81 -1.58 -33.05
CA ILE A 585 29.33 -2.94 -32.80
C ILE A 585 28.89 -3.62 -34.11
N ILE A 586 28.08 -2.94 -34.91
CA ILE A 586 27.49 -3.52 -36.14
C ILE A 586 28.35 -3.31 -37.39
N ARG A 587 29.53 -2.67 -37.27
CA ARG A 587 30.44 -2.33 -38.37
C ARG A 587 29.86 -1.35 -39.40
N ALA A 588 28.94 -0.48 -38.97
CA ALA A 588 28.36 0.55 -39.84
C ALA A 588 29.29 1.76 -39.90
N ARG A 589 29.74 2.14 -41.10
CA ARG A 589 30.56 3.36 -41.26
C ARG A 589 29.73 4.64 -41.24
N VAL A 590 28.43 4.53 -41.49
CA VAL A 590 27.49 5.65 -41.54
C VAL A 590 26.27 5.35 -40.69
N ALA A 591 25.91 6.30 -39.82
CA ALA A 591 24.61 6.32 -39.15
C ALA A 591 23.72 7.41 -39.75
N ILE A 592 22.45 7.09 -39.96
CA ILE A 592 21.44 8.02 -40.48
C ILE A 592 20.45 8.33 -39.36
N LEU A 593 20.42 9.59 -38.92
CA LEU A 593 19.40 10.09 -38.01
C LEU A 593 18.22 10.64 -38.81
N TYR A 594 17.10 9.93 -38.76
CA TYR A 594 15.85 10.42 -39.32
C TYR A 594 15.18 11.37 -38.31
N ILE A 595 14.92 12.61 -38.71
CA ILE A 595 14.25 13.61 -37.88
C ILE A 595 12.91 13.98 -38.50
N ARG A 596 11.87 14.03 -37.67
CA ARG A 596 10.54 14.50 -38.07
C ARG A 596 10.64 15.86 -38.78
N GLY A 597 9.97 16.03 -39.93
CA GLY A 597 10.03 17.27 -40.71
C GLY A 597 9.71 18.54 -39.92
N ARG A 598 8.74 18.45 -39.00
CA ARG A 598 8.31 19.56 -38.11
C ARG A 598 9.36 19.95 -37.08
N TYR A 599 10.34 19.09 -36.82
CA TYR A 599 11.41 19.33 -35.86
C TYR A 599 12.62 19.99 -36.56
N TYR A 600 12.37 21.16 -37.17
CA TYR A 600 13.41 21.91 -37.89
C TYR A 600 14.52 22.39 -36.97
N ASN A 601 14.17 22.99 -35.83
CA ASN A 601 15.14 23.55 -34.88
C ASN A 601 16.00 22.44 -34.25
N GLU A 602 15.40 21.28 -33.99
CA GLU A 602 16.08 20.08 -33.50
C GLU A 602 17.05 19.54 -34.53
N ALA A 603 16.66 19.53 -35.81
CA ALA A 603 17.56 19.14 -36.90
C ALA A 603 18.74 20.12 -37.03
N CYS A 604 18.50 21.43 -36.93
CA CYS A 604 19.57 22.43 -36.90
C CYS A 604 20.52 22.24 -35.71
N THR A 605 19.97 21.99 -34.51
CA THR A 605 20.74 21.74 -33.29
C THR A 605 21.60 20.49 -33.44
N MET A 606 21.02 19.39 -33.93
CA MET A 606 21.75 18.16 -34.22
C MET A 606 22.83 18.37 -35.28
N GLN A 607 22.55 19.13 -36.34
CA GLN A 607 23.54 19.41 -37.40
C GLN A 607 24.71 20.23 -36.85
N MET A 608 24.43 21.23 -36.02
CA MET A 608 25.48 22.01 -35.34
C MET A 608 26.33 21.12 -34.44
N ALA A 609 25.72 20.23 -33.64
CA ALA A 609 26.45 19.30 -32.79
C ALA A 609 27.29 18.29 -33.59
N ILE A 610 26.80 17.81 -34.74
CA ILE A 610 27.57 16.97 -35.67
C ILE A 610 28.77 17.76 -36.22
N ASN A 611 28.57 19.01 -36.63
CA ASN A 611 29.65 19.86 -37.13
C ASN A 611 30.71 20.12 -36.05
N GLU A 612 30.30 20.38 -34.81
CA GLU A 612 31.21 20.50 -33.65
C GLU A 612 32.01 19.21 -33.42
N ALA A 613 31.35 18.05 -33.47
CA ALA A 613 31.98 16.75 -33.29
C ALA A 613 32.97 16.42 -34.43
N CYS A 614 32.63 16.75 -35.68
CA CYS A 614 33.54 16.64 -36.82
C CYS A 614 34.76 17.54 -36.67
N ALA A 615 34.56 18.82 -36.31
CA ALA A 615 35.64 19.78 -36.11
C ALA A 615 36.60 19.38 -34.98
N ALA A 616 36.08 18.71 -33.94
CA ALA A 616 36.87 18.18 -32.84
C ALA A 616 37.49 16.80 -33.11
N GLY A 617 37.34 16.23 -34.32
CA GLY A 617 37.86 14.89 -34.67
C GLY A 617 37.14 13.73 -33.94
N LEU A 618 35.96 13.98 -33.37
CA LEU A 618 35.12 12.98 -32.71
C LEU A 618 34.31 12.14 -33.71
N LEU A 619 34.13 12.65 -34.93
CA LEU A 619 33.55 11.97 -36.09
C LEU A 619 34.54 12.02 -37.27
N GLY A 620 34.32 11.19 -38.29
CA GLY A 620 35.15 11.08 -39.48
C GLY A 620 36.20 9.97 -39.40
N LYS A 621 37.37 10.21 -39.98
CA LYS A 621 38.48 9.24 -40.03
C LYS A 621 39.13 9.12 -38.65
N GLY A 622 39.20 7.90 -38.12
CA GLY A 622 39.71 7.64 -36.77
C GLY A 622 38.88 8.33 -35.67
N ALA A 623 37.56 8.25 -35.79
CA ALA A 623 36.59 8.95 -34.94
C ALA A 623 36.93 8.83 -33.45
N ALA A 624 37.05 9.97 -32.78
CA ALA A 624 37.42 10.11 -31.37
C ALA A 624 38.76 9.44 -31.00
N GLY A 625 39.73 9.49 -31.92
CA GLY A 625 41.07 8.91 -31.75
C GLY A 625 41.09 7.37 -31.78
N THR A 626 40.04 6.75 -32.33
CA THR A 626 39.93 5.29 -32.47
C THR A 626 40.47 4.81 -33.82
N CYS A 627 40.50 3.49 -34.03
CA CYS A 627 40.79 2.91 -35.36
C CYS A 627 39.54 2.85 -36.27
N PHE A 628 38.40 3.38 -35.84
CA PHE A 628 37.13 3.25 -36.53
C PHE A 628 36.77 4.55 -37.26
N ASN A 629 36.43 4.45 -38.54
CA ASN A 629 35.93 5.59 -39.31
C ASN A 629 34.40 5.61 -39.21
N PHE A 630 33.84 6.76 -38.84
CA PHE A 630 32.40 6.87 -38.58
C PHE A 630 31.87 8.26 -38.94
N ASP A 631 30.86 8.28 -39.80
CA ASP A 631 30.13 9.48 -40.18
C ASP A 631 28.66 9.40 -39.75
N MET A 632 28.06 10.54 -39.47
CA MET A 632 26.65 10.66 -39.12
C MET A 632 25.98 11.69 -40.01
N VAL A 633 24.84 11.32 -40.58
CA VAL A 633 24.06 12.20 -41.47
C VAL A 633 22.63 12.34 -40.95
N ILE A 634 22.04 13.51 -41.20
CA ILE A 634 20.65 13.79 -40.84
C ILE A 634 19.79 13.69 -42.10
N GLN A 635 18.72 12.90 -42.03
CA GLN A 635 17.64 12.94 -43.00
C GLN A 635 16.39 13.52 -42.36
N ARG A 636 15.84 14.57 -42.96
CA ARG A 636 14.54 15.11 -42.53
C ARG A 636 13.42 14.47 -43.35
N GLY A 637 12.33 14.10 -42.69
CA GLY A 637 11.17 13.51 -43.35
C GLY A 637 9.98 14.44 -43.51
N GLY A 638 8.91 13.95 -44.15
CA GLY A 638 7.69 14.72 -44.42
C GLY A 638 6.73 14.88 -43.21
N GLY A 639 7.04 14.26 -42.07
CA GLY A 639 6.30 14.45 -40.81
C GLY A 639 5.08 13.54 -40.60
N ARG A 640 4.90 12.50 -41.42
CA ARG A 640 3.87 11.46 -41.22
C ARG A 640 4.23 10.51 -40.07
N TYR A 641 3.24 10.15 -39.26
CA TYR A 641 3.39 9.26 -38.12
C TYR A 641 3.76 7.82 -38.52
N ILE A 642 3.25 7.32 -39.64
CA ILE A 642 3.57 5.95 -40.10
C ILE A 642 5.07 5.72 -40.32
N VAL A 643 5.81 6.78 -40.69
CA VAL A 643 7.27 6.72 -40.89
C VAL A 643 8.02 6.56 -39.57
N GLY A 644 7.32 6.60 -38.43
CA GLY A 644 7.86 6.13 -37.15
C GLY A 644 7.97 4.60 -37.05
N GLU A 645 7.32 3.82 -37.93
CA GLU A 645 7.50 2.37 -38.02
C GLU A 645 8.83 2.05 -38.72
N GLU A 646 9.56 1.05 -38.21
CA GLU A 646 10.93 0.70 -38.61
C GLU A 646 11.10 0.49 -40.13
N THR A 647 10.22 -0.29 -40.76
CA THR A 647 10.34 -0.61 -42.20
C THR A 647 9.81 0.50 -43.10
N ALA A 648 8.77 1.22 -42.65
CA ALA A 648 8.29 2.42 -43.33
C ALA A 648 9.36 3.52 -43.35
N LEU A 649 10.09 3.68 -42.23
CA LEU A 649 11.21 4.60 -42.10
C LEU A 649 12.30 4.27 -43.12
N ILE A 650 12.69 3.00 -43.21
CA ILE A 650 13.70 2.55 -44.18
C ILE A 650 13.29 2.91 -45.61
N ARG A 651 12.05 2.62 -46.02
CA ARG A 651 11.57 2.99 -47.37
C ARG A 651 11.58 4.50 -47.61
N CYS A 652 11.18 5.27 -46.61
CA CYS A 652 11.21 6.73 -46.71
C CYS A 652 12.65 7.26 -46.92
N LEU A 653 13.65 6.65 -46.27
CA LEU A 653 15.06 6.97 -46.47
C LEU A 653 15.57 6.59 -47.87
N GLU A 654 14.96 5.59 -48.51
CA GLU A 654 15.26 5.20 -49.90
C GLU A 654 14.60 6.12 -50.94
N GLY A 655 13.83 7.12 -50.49
CA GLY A 655 13.08 8.03 -51.37
C GLY A 655 11.72 7.48 -51.82
N GLU A 656 11.32 6.30 -51.33
CA GLU A 656 10.01 5.74 -51.60
C GLU A 656 8.93 6.28 -50.65
N GLU A 657 7.66 6.00 -50.96
CA GLU A 657 6.59 6.22 -50.01
C GLU A 657 6.79 5.37 -48.73
N GLY A 658 6.55 5.96 -47.56
CA GLY A 658 6.72 5.33 -46.24
C GLY A 658 5.66 4.28 -45.90
N LEU A 659 5.50 3.28 -46.76
CA LEU A 659 4.58 2.15 -46.60
C LEU A 659 5.32 0.95 -45.96
N PRO A 660 4.93 0.45 -44.78
CA PRO A 660 5.61 -0.67 -44.12
C PRO A 660 5.85 -1.90 -45.03
N ARG A 661 7.00 -2.56 -44.85
CA ARG A 661 7.32 -3.82 -45.53
C ARG A 661 6.77 -5.00 -44.74
N ARG A 662 6.25 -6.02 -45.43
CA ARG A 662 5.91 -7.30 -44.79
C ARG A 662 7.21 -7.97 -44.32
N LYS A 663 7.19 -8.54 -43.12
CA LYS A 663 8.28 -9.34 -42.54
C LYS A 663 7.90 -10.82 -42.66
N PRO A 664 8.80 -11.73 -43.08
CA PRO A 664 10.17 -11.51 -43.57
C PRO A 664 10.26 -10.94 -45.00
N PRO A 665 11.43 -10.37 -45.43
CA PRO A 665 12.70 -10.30 -44.68
C PRO A 665 12.71 -9.23 -43.59
N TYR A 666 13.48 -9.46 -42.52
CA TYR A 666 13.68 -8.47 -41.45
C TYR A 666 14.72 -7.43 -41.87
N PRO A 667 14.70 -6.20 -41.32
CA PRO A 667 15.70 -5.16 -41.61
C PRO A 667 17.16 -5.59 -41.38
N ALA A 668 17.39 -6.44 -40.37
CA ALA A 668 18.71 -7.00 -40.09
C ALA A 668 19.23 -7.93 -41.20
N ASP A 669 18.34 -8.45 -42.06
CA ASP A 669 18.70 -9.26 -43.22
C ASP A 669 18.74 -8.41 -44.50
N CYS A 670 17.66 -7.65 -44.75
CA CYS A 670 17.49 -6.82 -45.94
C CYS A 670 16.76 -5.52 -45.55
N GLY A 671 17.54 -4.51 -45.17
CA GLY A 671 17.06 -3.21 -44.73
C GLY A 671 17.29 -2.12 -45.78
N LEU A 672 17.94 -1.03 -45.36
CA LEU A 672 18.23 0.14 -46.17
C LEU A 672 19.14 -0.21 -47.35
N TYR A 673 18.72 0.16 -48.56
CA TYR A 673 19.43 -0.16 -49.81
C TYR A 673 19.75 -1.65 -49.96
N LYS A 674 18.83 -2.50 -49.46
CA LYS A 674 18.97 -3.97 -49.42
C LYS A 674 20.20 -4.46 -48.62
N ARG A 675 20.67 -3.65 -47.67
CA ARG A 675 21.79 -3.99 -46.78
C ARG A 675 21.30 -4.24 -45.35
N PRO A 676 22.01 -5.06 -44.57
CA PRO A 676 21.70 -5.30 -43.15
C PRO A 676 21.63 -3.98 -42.38
N THR A 677 20.49 -3.72 -41.75
CA THR A 677 20.20 -2.44 -41.08
C THR A 677 19.55 -2.67 -39.73
N LEU A 678 20.00 -1.93 -38.71
CA LEU A 678 19.28 -1.83 -37.44
C LEU A 678 18.66 -0.45 -37.27
N VAL A 679 17.43 -0.44 -36.75
CA VAL A 679 16.72 0.79 -36.37
C VAL A 679 16.54 0.83 -34.85
N PHE A 680 16.97 1.94 -34.25
CA PHE A 680 16.79 2.22 -32.82
C PHE A 680 16.15 3.59 -32.61
N ASN A 681 15.34 3.73 -31.56
CA ASN A 681 14.81 5.04 -31.16
C ASN A 681 15.93 5.96 -30.64
N ALA A 682 15.79 7.28 -30.87
CA ALA A 682 16.79 8.28 -30.46
C ALA A 682 17.10 8.23 -28.95
N ALA A 683 16.09 8.15 -28.07
CA ALA A 683 16.33 8.04 -26.62
C ALA A 683 17.03 6.74 -26.20
N THR A 684 16.85 5.66 -26.98
CA THR A 684 17.59 4.40 -26.78
C THR A 684 19.07 4.60 -27.08
N VAL A 685 19.38 5.19 -28.24
CA VAL A 685 20.76 5.44 -28.67
C VAL A 685 21.47 6.38 -27.70
N ALA A 686 20.81 7.46 -27.29
CA ALA A 686 21.37 8.45 -26.38
C ALA A 686 21.69 7.91 -24.98
N ALA A 687 21.04 6.83 -24.54
CA ALA A 687 21.29 6.25 -23.22
C ALA A 687 22.54 5.36 -23.16
N ILE A 688 22.92 4.79 -24.30
CA ILE A 688 23.97 3.78 -24.41
C ILE A 688 25.34 4.26 -23.88
N PRO A 689 25.84 5.45 -24.20
CA PRO A 689 27.16 5.89 -23.76
C PRO A 689 27.29 5.91 -22.23
N THR A 690 26.31 6.50 -21.55
CA THR A 690 26.29 6.59 -20.09
C THR A 690 26.21 5.21 -19.44
N ILE A 691 25.38 4.31 -19.98
CA ILE A 691 25.24 2.93 -19.47
C ILE A 691 26.57 2.18 -19.57
N ILE A 692 27.27 2.28 -20.71
CA ILE A 692 28.57 1.61 -20.88
C ILE A 692 29.64 2.24 -19.98
N ARG A 693 29.66 3.56 -19.85
CA ARG A 693 30.62 4.27 -18.99
C ARG A 693 30.47 3.91 -17.52
N ARG A 694 29.23 3.88 -17.02
CA ARG A 694 28.93 3.58 -15.61
C ARG A 694 28.85 2.07 -15.32
N GLY A 695 28.75 1.25 -16.35
CA GLY A 695 28.65 -0.20 -16.26
C GLY A 695 27.20 -0.69 -16.33
N GLY A 696 27.00 -1.85 -16.96
CA GLY A 696 25.69 -2.47 -17.08
C GLY A 696 25.11 -2.90 -15.72
N ASP A 697 25.98 -3.30 -14.78
CA ASP A 697 25.59 -3.68 -13.42
C ASP A 697 25.02 -2.49 -12.63
N TRP A 698 25.54 -1.28 -12.86
CA TRP A 698 24.95 -0.06 -12.30
C TRP A 698 23.54 0.16 -12.85
N TYR A 699 23.35 0.11 -14.16
CA TYR A 699 22.05 0.36 -14.75
C TYR A 699 21.01 -0.70 -14.34
N SER A 700 21.42 -1.97 -14.24
CA SER A 700 20.54 -3.04 -13.75
C SER A 700 20.31 -3.01 -12.24
N SER A 701 21.10 -2.26 -11.47
CA SER A 701 20.84 -2.00 -10.05
C SER A 701 19.69 -1.00 -9.83
N LEU A 702 19.41 -0.13 -10.80
CA LEU A 702 18.35 0.86 -10.71
C LEU A 702 16.99 0.17 -10.58
N GLY A 703 16.30 0.41 -9.45
CA GLY A 703 15.00 -0.17 -9.13
C GLY A 703 15.03 -1.44 -8.28
N LYS A 704 16.20 -2.03 -7.97
CA LYS A 704 16.31 -3.24 -7.14
C LYS A 704 15.67 -3.12 -5.77
N ASP A 705 15.80 -1.96 -5.13
CA ASP A 705 15.32 -1.73 -3.77
C ASP A 705 13.79 -1.58 -3.65
N ASN A 706 13.06 -1.54 -4.77
CA ASN A 706 11.60 -1.35 -4.79
C ASN A 706 10.83 -2.68 -4.90
N ASP A 707 11.48 -3.80 -4.57
CA ASP A 707 10.93 -5.16 -4.59
C ASP A 707 10.24 -5.52 -5.93
N ASN A 708 10.75 -4.97 -7.04
CA ASN A 708 10.29 -5.25 -8.38
C ASN A 708 11.44 -5.75 -9.25
N ASN A 709 11.13 -6.61 -10.24
CA ASN A 709 12.12 -7.21 -11.13
C ASN A 709 12.43 -6.36 -12.36
N VAL A 710 12.00 -5.09 -12.39
CA VAL A 710 12.09 -4.23 -13.56
C VAL A 710 13.25 -3.25 -13.38
N ARG A 711 14.26 -3.38 -14.24
CA ARG A 711 15.53 -2.65 -14.07
C ARG A 711 15.60 -1.40 -14.94
N GLY A 712 16.35 -0.40 -14.48
CA GLY A 712 16.71 0.78 -15.28
C GLY A 712 15.72 1.95 -15.23
N SER A 713 15.99 2.96 -16.04
CA SER A 713 15.22 4.21 -16.14
C SER A 713 14.65 4.43 -17.54
N ARG A 714 13.64 5.30 -17.65
CA ARG A 714 13.15 5.86 -18.91
C ARG A 714 12.64 7.27 -18.72
N VAL A 715 12.48 7.99 -19.83
CA VAL A 715 11.90 9.33 -19.84
C VAL A 715 10.39 9.23 -20.04
N PHE A 716 9.64 9.76 -19.07
CA PHE A 716 8.20 9.87 -19.10
C PHE A 716 7.76 11.26 -19.56
N CYS A 717 6.68 11.31 -20.36
CA CYS A 717 6.06 12.55 -20.82
C CYS A 717 4.66 12.66 -20.21
N VAL A 718 4.50 13.39 -19.11
CA VAL A 718 3.22 13.54 -18.42
C VAL A 718 2.46 14.75 -18.97
N SER A 719 1.26 14.53 -19.48
CA SER A 719 0.43 15.53 -20.15
C SER A 719 -1.06 15.37 -19.81
N GLY A 720 -1.91 16.24 -20.37
CA GLY A 720 -3.35 16.24 -20.12
C GLY A 720 -3.71 17.04 -18.85
N HIS A 721 -4.68 16.54 -18.10
CA HIS A 721 -5.29 17.24 -16.95
C HIS A 721 -4.49 17.10 -15.65
N VAL A 722 -3.22 17.52 -15.68
CA VAL A 722 -2.33 17.63 -14.52
C VAL A 722 -1.98 19.09 -14.23
N THR A 723 -1.61 19.40 -13.00
CA THR A 723 -1.29 20.78 -12.58
C THR A 723 -0.06 21.33 -13.30
N ARG A 724 0.95 20.48 -13.54
CA ARG A 724 2.24 20.85 -14.15
C ARG A 724 2.66 19.77 -15.16
N PRO A 725 2.17 19.79 -16.41
CA PRO A 725 2.65 18.88 -17.45
C PRO A 725 4.18 18.94 -17.56
N CYS A 726 4.84 17.79 -17.63
CA CYS A 726 6.29 17.71 -17.54
C CYS A 726 6.87 16.52 -18.30
N ILE A 727 8.15 16.63 -18.60
CA ILE A 727 9.00 15.52 -19.01
C ILE A 727 9.93 15.17 -17.86
N VAL A 728 10.11 13.89 -17.53
CA VAL A 728 10.98 13.49 -16.41
C VAL A 728 11.57 12.11 -16.64
N GLU A 729 12.85 11.93 -16.33
CA GLU A 729 13.45 10.59 -16.27
C GLU A 729 13.10 9.92 -14.93
N GLU A 730 12.65 8.68 -14.92
CA GLU A 730 12.35 7.98 -13.66
C GLU A 730 12.55 6.48 -13.85
N LEU A 731 12.50 5.71 -12.76
CA LEU A 731 12.58 4.25 -12.82
C LEU A 731 11.50 3.65 -13.72
N ASN A 732 11.84 2.56 -14.42
CA ASN A 732 10.95 1.91 -15.38
C ASN A 732 9.61 1.45 -14.77
N ALA A 733 9.64 0.94 -13.53
CA ALA A 733 8.45 0.52 -12.78
C ALA A 733 7.98 1.57 -11.76
N VAL A 734 8.06 2.87 -12.10
CA VAL A 734 7.52 3.93 -11.24
C VAL A 734 6.01 3.75 -11.01
N PRO A 735 5.51 3.90 -9.77
CA PRO A 735 4.08 3.97 -9.51
C PRO A 735 3.45 5.16 -10.22
N LEU A 736 2.39 4.94 -10.99
CA LEU A 736 1.70 5.98 -11.76
C LEU A 736 1.27 7.16 -10.87
N ARG A 737 0.76 6.86 -9.67
CA ARG A 737 0.35 7.87 -8.70
C ARG A 737 1.51 8.71 -8.19
N TYR A 738 2.66 8.09 -7.93
CA TYR A 738 3.88 8.81 -7.55
C TYR A 738 4.33 9.74 -8.68
N LEU A 739 4.43 9.22 -9.91
CA LEU A 739 4.84 10.00 -11.08
C LEU A 739 3.98 11.26 -11.25
N ILE A 740 2.65 11.11 -11.21
CA ILE A 740 1.72 12.23 -11.39
C ILE A 740 1.78 13.21 -10.21
N ASN A 741 1.73 12.73 -8.97
CA ASN A 741 1.67 13.63 -7.81
C ASN A 741 2.99 14.36 -7.59
N ARG A 742 4.12 13.66 -7.69
CA ARG A 742 5.43 14.21 -7.41
C ARG A 742 5.91 15.14 -8.52
N HIS A 743 5.88 14.66 -9.76
CA HIS A 743 6.53 15.35 -10.89
C HIS A 743 5.56 16.28 -11.62
N ALA A 744 4.29 15.87 -11.77
CA ALA A 744 3.28 16.66 -12.48
C ALA A 744 2.38 17.51 -11.56
N GLY A 745 2.64 17.52 -10.25
CA GLY A 745 1.89 18.31 -9.27
C GLY A 745 0.46 17.83 -9.02
N GLY A 746 0.16 16.58 -9.38
CA GLY A 746 -1.15 15.95 -9.19
C GLY A 746 -2.13 16.18 -10.34
N VAL A 747 -3.25 15.45 -10.27
CA VAL A 747 -4.41 15.62 -11.15
C VAL A 747 -5.12 16.94 -10.80
N ILE A 748 -5.56 17.70 -11.79
CA ILE A 748 -6.34 18.94 -11.57
C ILE A 748 -7.60 18.59 -10.76
N GLY A 749 -7.76 19.18 -9.57
CA GLY A 749 -8.85 18.87 -8.64
C GLY A 749 -8.59 17.69 -7.71
N GLY A 750 -7.35 17.19 -7.64
CA GLY A 750 -6.93 16.11 -6.75
C GLY A 750 -7.08 14.72 -7.38
N TRP A 751 -6.43 13.72 -6.77
CA TRP A 751 -6.37 12.35 -7.30
C TRP A 751 -7.75 11.71 -7.49
N ASN A 752 -8.70 11.99 -6.58
CA ASN A 752 -10.09 11.51 -6.69
C ASN A 752 -10.85 12.08 -7.90
N ASN A 753 -10.32 13.12 -8.53
CA ASN A 753 -10.84 13.68 -9.77
C ASN A 753 -10.29 12.98 -11.03
N LEU A 754 -9.49 11.93 -10.89
CA LEU A 754 -9.02 11.13 -12.02
C LEU A 754 -10.18 10.34 -12.63
N LEU A 755 -10.40 10.50 -13.94
CA LEU A 755 -11.34 9.69 -14.71
C LEU A 755 -10.61 8.51 -15.36
N ALA A 756 -9.49 8.78 -16.03
CA ALA A 756 -8.70 7.77 -16.73
C ALA A 756 -7.30 8.27 -17.09
N VAL A 757 -6.43 7.35 -17.47
CA VAL A 757 -5.08 7.62 -17.97
C VAL A 757 -4.84 6.82 -19.25
N VAL A 758 -4.08 7.38 -20.21
CA VAL A 758 -3.46 6.61 -21.29
C VAL A 758 -1.99 6.40 -20.94
N PRO A 759 -1.62 5.25 -20.35
CA PRO A 759 -0.24 4.95 -20.00
C PRO A 759 0.47 4.38 -21.23
N GLY A 760 1.38 5.13 -21.83
CA GLY A 760 2.22 4.74 -22.97
C GLY A 760 2.01 5.50 -24.29
N GLY A 761 1.15 6.51 -24.32
CA GLY A 761 0.83 7.29 -25.52
C GLY A 761 -0.42 6.77 -26.24
N ALA A 762 -0.90 7.50 -27.24
CA ALA A 762 -2.22 7.27 -27.83
C ALA A 762 -2.47 5.86 -28.44
N SER A 763 -1.41 5.08 -28.68
CA SER A 763 -1.49 3.70 -29.18
C SER A 763 -1.74 2.66 -28.09
N THR A 764 -1.82 3.06 -26.82
CA THR A 764 -2.11 2.16 -25.70
C THR A 764 -3.53 2.35 -25.19
N SER A 765 -4.04 1.32 -24.52
CA SER A 765 -5.40 1.34 -24.01
C SER A 765 -5.55 2.26 -22.80
N LEU A 766 -6.68 2.97 -22.78
CA LEU A 766 -7.09 3.82 -21.69
C LEU A 766 -7.36 2.96 -20.43
N VAL A 767 -6.76 3.36 -19.31
CA VAL A 767 -6.94 2.73 -18.01
C VAL A 767 -7.89 3.58 -17.16
N PRO A 768 -9.01 3.02 -16.68
CA PRO A 768 -9.93 3.71 -15.78
C PRO A 768 -9.23 4.16 -14.48
N GLY A 769 -9.59 5.34 -13.96
CA GLY A 769 -8.97 5.93 -12.77
C GLY A 769 -9.01 5.01 -11.54
N ARG A 770 -10.05 4.17 -11.42
CA ARG A 770 -10.18 3.17 -10.34
C ARG A 770 -9.05 2.14 -10.32
N LEU A 771 -8.49 1.79 -11.49
CA LEU A 771 -7.39 0.84 -11.63
C LEU A 771 -6.00 1.50 -11.51
N CYS A 772 -5.94 2.83 -11.36
CA CYS A 772 -4.68 3.58 -11.42
C CYS A 772 -3.98 3.75 -10.07
N ASN A 773 -4.65 3.41 -8.95
CA ASN A 773 -4.11 3.68 -7.59
C ASN A 773 -2.76 2.99 -7.35
N ASN A 774 -2.67 1.71 -7.71
CA ASN A 774 -1.54 0.84 -7.39
C ASN A 774 -0.87 0.33 -8.68
N LEU A 775 -1.01 1.10 -9.76
CA LEU A 775 -0.51 0.73 -11.09
C LEU A 775 0.93 1.20 -11.25
N ASN A 776 1.86 0.25 -11.40
CA ASN A 776 3.22 0.54 -11.82
C ASN A 776 3.30 0.64 -13.36
N LEU A 777 4.22 1.46 -13.87
CA LEU A 777 4.38 1.71 -15.32
C LEU A 777 5.29 0.70 -16.05
N ASP A 778 5.30 -0.55 -15.58
CA ASP A 778 6.02 -1.65 -16.21
C ASP A 778 5.12 -2.56 -17.07
N ALA A 779 5.77 -3.37 -17.91
CA ALA A 779 5.12 -4.23 -18.89
C ALA A 779 4.21 -5.33 -18.31
N GLU A 780 4.39 -5.74 -17.06
CA GLU A 780 3.56 -6.75 -16.42
C GLU A 780 2.32 -6.09 -15.83
N SER A 781 2.52 -5.03 -15.02
CA SER A 781 1.46 -4.27 -14.37
C SER A 781 0.46 -3.70 -15.38
N LEU A 782 0.96 -3.10 -16.46
CA LEU A 782 0.09 -2.53 -17.50
C LEU A 782 -0.66 -3.60 -18.28
N ARG A 783 -0.09 -4.80 -18.45
CA ARG A 783 -0.75 -5.92 -19.13
C ARG A 783 -1.93 -6.46 -18.33
N LYS A 784 -1.83 -6.48 -16.99
CA LYS A 784 -2.94 -6.89 -16.09
C LYS A 784 -4.17 -5.99 -16.25
N VAL A 785 -3.99 -4.73 -16.63
CA VAL A 785 -5.07 -3.77 -16.91
C VAL A 785 -5.34 -3.59 -18.41
N ASN A 786 -4.94 -4.56 -19.24
CA ASN A 786 -5.12 -4.56 -20.71
C ASN A 786 -4.52 -3.33 -21.41
N SER A 787 -3.42 -2.79 -20.90
CA SER A 787 -2.65 -1.70 -21.50
C SER A 787 -1.17 -2.07 -21.69
N SER A 788 -0.31 -1.12 -22.04
CA SER A 788 1.11 -1.36 -22.32
C SER A 788 1.97 -0.13 -22.08
N GLU A 789 3.28 -0.31 -21.86
CA GLU A 789 4.22 0.78 -21.55
C GLU A 789 4.35 1.86 -22.62
N GLY A 790 4.20 1.48 -23.89
CA GLY A 790 4.31 2.37 -25.04
C GLY A 790 5.63 3.18 -25.04
N THR A 791 5.50 4.47 -25.36
CA THR A 791 6.64 5.42 -25.45
C THR A 791 7.07 6.01 -24.10
N GLY A 792 6.38 5.70 -23.01
CA GLY A 792 6.49 6.43 -21.74
C GLY A 792 5.65 7.72 -21.66
N ALA A 793 4.83 8.02 -22.66
CA ALA A 793 3.87 9.12 -22.59
C ALA A 793 2.69 8.78 -21.66
N VAL A 794 2.29 9.69 -20.78
CA VAL A 794 1.19 9.51 -19.83
C VAL A 794 0.19 10.65 -20.03
N ILE A 795 -0.99 10.35 -20.57
CA ILE A 795 -2.04 11.35 -20.82
C ILE A 795 -3.13 11.21 -19.74
N VAL A 796 -3.26 12.22 -18.88
CA VAL A 796 -4.19 12.21 -17.74
C VAL A 796 -5.53 12.83 -18.12
N ILE A 797 -6.63 12.18 -17.75
CA ILE A 797 -7.99 12.64 -18.01
C ILE A 797 -8.75 12.76 -16.69
N LYS A 798 -9.27 13.96 -16.40
CA LYS A 798 -10.06 14.24 -15.18
C LYS A 798 -11.55 13.98 -15.38
N LYS A 799 -12.29 13.84 -14.28
CA LYS A 799 -13.76 13.77 -14.27
C LYS A 799 -14.38 15.08 -14.79
N GLY A 800 -15.57 14.96 -15.34
CA GLY A 800 -16.25 16.02 -16.09
C GLY A 800 -15.79 16.17 -17.54
N THR A 801 -14.79 15.38 -17.99
CA THR A 801 -14.41 15.32 -19.41
C THR A 801 -15.30 14.34 -20.14
N ASN A 802 -15.87 14.74 -21.29
CA ASN A 802 -16.54 13.79 -22.17
C ASN A 802 -15.48 12.89 -22.84
N ILE A 803 -15.35 11.65 -22.38
CA ILE A 803 -14.30 10.73 -22.81
C ILE A 803 -14.39 10.40 -24.30
N LEU A 804 -15.60 10.31 -24.86
CA LEU A 804 -15.81 10.03 -26.28
C LEU A 804 -15.30 11.18 -27.13
N LYS A 805 -15.62 12.43 -26.75
CA LYS A 805 -15.08 13.63 -27.41
C LYS A 805 -13.57 13.75 -27.23
N ALA A 806 -13.00 13.28 -26.12
CA ALA A 806 -11.56 13.26 -25.91
C ALA A 806 -10.84 12.20 -26.78
N MET A 807 -11.48 11.07 -27.06
CA MET A 807 -10.93 10.01 -27.93
C MET A 807 -11.10 10.30 -29.42
N LEU A 808 -12.09 11.10 -29.81
CA LEU A 808 -12.36 11.40 -31.23
C LEU A 808 -11.15 12.02 -31.97
N PRO A 809 -10.41 13.00 -31.42
CA PRO A 809 -9.18 13.50 -32.03
C PRO A 809 -8.10 12.42 -32.25
N ILE A 810 -8.02 11.42 -31.35
CA ILE A 810 -7.08 10.30 -31.49
C ILE A 810 -7.50 9.38 -32.64
N MET A 811 -8.79 9.07 -32.76
CA MET A 811 -9.30 8.29 -33.89
C MET A 811 -9.09 9.01 -35.23
N LYS A 812 -9.39 10.32 -35.27
CA LYS A 812 -9.11 11.18 -36.44
C LYS A 812 -7.63 11.19 -36.80
N PHE A 813 -6.75 11.25 -35.79
CA PHE A 813 -5.31 11.16 -35.99
C PHE A 813 -4.93 9.83 -36.66
N TYR A 814 -5.38 8.68 -36.16
CA TYR A 814 -5.07 7.39 -36.77
C TYR A 814 -5.65 7.23 -38.18
N ARG A 815 -6.86 7.74 -38.43
CA ARG A 815 -7.44 7.74 -39.77
C ARG A 815 -6.61 8.56 -40.76
N LYS A 816 -6.18 9.75 -40.34
CA LYS A 816 -5.36 10.67 -41.16
C LYS A 816 -3.95 10.14 -41.40
N GLU A 817 -3.36 9.50 -40.41
CA GLU A 817 -1.96 9.07 -40.43
C GLU A 817 -1.77 7.60 -40.87
N SER A 818 -2.85 6.87 -41.12
CA SER A 818 -2.78 5.52 -41.70
C SER A 818 -2.19 5.56 -43.11
N CYS A 819 -1.30 4.62 -43.42
CA CYS A 819 -0.75 4.45 -44.77
C CYS A 819 -1.74 3.80 -45.76
N LEU A 820 -2.88 3.30 -45.29
CA LEU A 820 -3.94 2.71 -46.12
C LEU A 820 -3.53 1.46 -46.91
N GLN A 821 -2.37 0.87 -46.61
CA GLN A 821 -1.81 -0.29 -47.32
C GLN A 821 -2.62 -1.57 -47.07
N CYS A 822 -2.96 -1.88 -45.81
CA CYS A 822 -3.78 -3.05 -45.49
C CYS A 822 -5.28 -2.68 -45.45
N PRO A 823 -6.15 -3.45 -46.16
CA PRO A 823 -7.59 -3.20 -46.18
C PRO A 823 -8.21 -3.11 -44.80
N GLU A 824 -7.74 -3.94 -43.86
CA GLU A 824 -8.24 -4.03 -42.50
C GLU A 824 -8.01 -2.73 -41.74
N CYS A 825 -6.78 -2.19 -41.73
CA CYS A 825 -6.48 -0.92 -41.05
C CYS A 825 -7.15 0.26 -41.76
N ARG A 826 -7.16 0.25 -43.10
CA ARG A 826 -7.79 1.30 -43.92
C ARG A 826 -9.28 1.42 -43.61
N ASN A 827 -9.99 0.31 -43.58
CA ASN A 827 -11.43 0.28 -43.34
C ASN A 827 -11.73 0.51 -41.85
N ALA A 828 -11.02 -0.15 -40.95
CA ALA A 828 -11.26 -0.05 -39.51
C ALA A 828 -11.03 1.37 -38.98
N SER A 829 -9.93 2.03 -39.36
CA SER A 829 -9.67 3.41 -38.92
C SER A 829 -10.77 4.39 -39.35
N ARG A 830 -11.34 4.19 -40.55
CA ARG A 830 -12.49 4.96 -41.04
C ARG A 830 -13.75 4.65 -40.24
N TRP A 831 -14.08 3.37 -40.08
CA TRP A 831 -15.26 2.94 -39.34
C TRP A 831 -15.24 3.38 -37.88
N TYR A 832 -14.09 3.30 -37.20
CA TYR A 832 -13.97 3.75 -35.81
C TYR A 832 -14.23 5.25 -35.66
N GLU A 833 -13.68 6.08 -36.56
CA GLU A 833 -13.98 7.51 -36.54
C GLU A 833 -15.48 7.79 -36.82
N GLU A 834 -16.03 7.19 -37.88
CA GLU A 834 -17.43 7.37 -38.28
C GLU A 834 -18.40 6.91 -37.19
N TYR A 835 -18.19 5.71 -36.63
CA TYR A 835 -19.03 5.16 -35.58
C TYR A 835 -18.90 5.94 -34.28
N LEU A 836 -17.69 6.35 -33.88
CA LEU A 836 -17.54 7.18 -32.68
C LEU A 836 -18.23 8.53 -32.85
N THR A 837 -18.17 9.14 -34.04
CA THR A 837 -18.86 10.39 -34.36
C THR A 837 -20.37 10.22 -34.27
N LYS A 838 -20.93 9.22 -34.96
CA LYS A 838 -22.36 8.89 -34.91
C LYS A 838 -22.82 8.56 -33.48
N PHE A 839 -21.98 7.88 -32.71
CA PHE A 839 -22.28 7.52 -31.33
C PHE A 839 -22.34 8.76 -30.42
N ILE A 840 -21.42 9.72 -30.60
CA ILE A 840 -21.44 11.01 -29.90
C ILE A 840 -22.71 11.81 -30.27
N GLU A 841 -23.09 11.84 -31.54
CA GLU A 841 -24.31 12.51 -32.02
C GLU A 841 -25.57 11.85 -31.46
N ALA A 842 -25.65 10.52 -31.48
CA ALA A 842 -26.78 9.77 -30.95
C ALA A 842 -26.98 10.02 -29.44
N ILE A 843 -25.91 10.03 -28.65
CA ILE A 843 -25.97 10.35 -27.22
C ILE A 843 -26.47 11.79 -27.00
N GLN A 844 -26.02 12.75 -27.81
CA GLN A 844 -26.48 14.13 -27.71
C GLN A 844 -27.96 14.27 -28.08
N LEU A 845 -28.41 13.56 -29.12
CA LEU A 845 -29.81 13.53 -29.52
C LEU A 845 -30.68 12.91 -28.43
N ILE A 846 -30.27 11.78 -27.85
CA ILE A 846 -30.98 11.13 -26.73
C ILE A 846 -31.05 12.06 -25.51
N ALA A 847 -29.97 12.75 -25.17
CA ALA A 847 -29.96 13.71 -24.08
C ALA A 847 -30.92 14.89 -24.34
N THR A 848 -30.94 15.38 -25.58
CA THR A 848 -31.83 16.47 -26.01
C THR A 848 -33.29 16.02 -25.96
N LEU A 849 -33.64 14.87 -26.54
CA LEU A 849 -34.98 14.29 -26.49
C LEU A 849 -35.41 13.95 -25.06
N GLY A 850 -34.50 13.48 -24.21
CA GLY A 850 -34.74 13.24 -22.79
C GLY A 850 -35.03 14.52 -22.00
N SER A 851 -34.35 15.62 -22.32
CA SER A 851 -34.64 16.93 -21.74
C SER A 851 -36.01 17.45 -22.22
N VAL A 852 -36.31 17.34 -23.52
CA VAL A 852 -37.60 17.72 -24.11
C VAL A 852 -38.75 16.91 -23.50
N ALA A 853 -38.57 15.60 -23.34
CA ALA A 853 -39.56 14.71 -22.71
C ALA A 853 -39.76 14.97 -21.21
N LYS A 854 -38.73 15.46 -20.50
CA LYS A 854 -38.85 15.92 -19.11
C LYS A 854 -39.60 17.25 -19.00
N SER A 855 -39.40 18.18 -19.95
CA SER A 855 -40.13 19.44 -20.00
C SER A 855 -41.58 19.29 -20.51
N ALA A 856 -41.86 18.28 -21.33
CA ALA A 856 -43.21 17.99 -21.85
C ALA A 856 -44.05 17.10 -20.92
N GLY A 857 -43.93 17.26 -19.60
CA GLY A 857 -44.38 16.28 -18.59
C GLY A 857 -45.80 15.70 -18.77
N LYS A 858 -45.93 14.43 -18.35
CA LYS A 858 -47.17 13.68 -18.07
C LYS A 858 -48.12 13.39 -19.24
N ASP A 859 -47.65 12.70 -20.28
CA ASP A 859 -48.59 11.95 -21.12
C ASP A 859 -48.15 10.53 -21.48
N ARG A 860 -49.09 9.59 -21.34
CA ARG A 860 -48.89 8.12 -21.24
C ARG A 860 -48.33 7.42 -22.49
N LYS A 861 -47.83 8.13 -23.50
CA LYS A 861 -47.34 7.56 -24.77
C LYS A 861 -45.82 7.33 -24.86
N ALA A 862 -45.05 7.66 -23.82
CA ALA A 862 -43.58 7.53 -23.81
C ALA A 862 -43.02 6.12 -23.47
N LYS A 863 -43.82 5.04 -23.55
CA LYS A 863 -43.34 3.66 -23.30
C LYS A 863 -42.72 2.98 -24.54
N ILE A 864 -43.05 3.42 -25.75
CA ILE A 864 -42.59 2.77 -26.99
C ILE A 864 -41.14 3.16 -27.36
N SER A 865 -40.69 4.38 -26.99
CA SER A 865 -39.32 4.85 -27.29
C SER A 865 -38.23 4.15 -26.45
N ARG A 866 -38.55 3.73 -25.22
CA ARG A 866 -37.61 3.01 -24.34
C ARG A 866 -37.33 1.59 -24.82
N ALA A 867 -38.32 0.91 -25.39
CA ALA A 867 -38.18 -0.47 -25.87
C ALA A 867 -37.30 -0.56 -27.13
N ASN A 868 -37.35 0.44 -28.01
CA ASN A 868 -36.55 0.46 -29.24
C ASN A 868 -35.06 0.80 -29.00
N CYS A 869 -34.72 1.56 -27.95
CA CYS A 869 -33.32 1.83 -27.60
C CYS A 869 -32.58 0.60 -27.07
N HIS A 870 -33.27 -0.34 -26.41
CA HIS A 870 -32.63 -1.57 -25.92
C HIS A 870 -32.24 -2.55 -27.03
N ARG A 871 -32.96 -2.54 -28.15
CA ARG A 871 -32.72 -3.47 -29.28
C ARG A 871 -31.52 -3.09 -30.17
N VAL A 872 -31.03 -1.86 -30.08
CA VAL A 872 -29.90 -1.35 -30.89
C VAL A 872 -28.53 -1.63 -30.24
N LEU A 873 -28.51 -2.05 -28.97
CA LEU A 873 -27.29 -2.13 -28.15
C LEU A 873 -26.71 -3.55 -27.95
N THR A 874 -27.27 -4.59 -28.58
CA THR A 874 -26.75 -5.97 -28.52
C THR A 874 -26.29 -6.45 -29.89
N PRO A 875 -24.97 -6.52 -30.17
CA PRO A 875 -24.44 -7.29 -31.29
C PRO A 875 -24.38 -8.78 -30.92
N ASN A 876 -24.89 -9.65 -31.81
CA ASN A 876 -24.78 -11.10 -31.71
C ASN A 876 -23.30 -11.56 -31.71
N GLU A 877 -22.94 -12.42 -30.77
CA GLU A 877 -21.61 -13.05 -30.64
C GLU A 877 -21.50 -14.30 -31.52
N GLU A 878 -21.11 -14.16 -32.79
CA GLU A 878 -20.59 -15.28 -33.58
C GLU A 878 -19.56 -14.79 -34.61
N ALA A 879 -18.25 -14.93 -34.30
CA ALA A 879 -17.17 -15.12 -35.27
C ALA A 879 -15.82 -15.27 -34.53
N GLY A 880 -15.28 -16.49 -34.50
CA GLY A 880 -13.93 -16.76 -34.04
C GLY A 880 -12.90 -16.55 -35.15
N ASP A 881 -11.77 -15.91 -34.84
CA ASP A 881 -10.45 -16.37 -35.29
C ASP A 881 -9.33 -15.78 -34.41
N LYS A 882 -8.37 -16.63 -34.05
CA LYS A 882 -7.24 -16.34 -33.17
C LYS A 882 -6.05 -15.96 -34.04
N ASN A 883 -5.90 -14.69 -34.45
CA ASN A 883 -4.59 -14.05 -34.79
C ASN A 883 -4.71 -12.62 -35.37
N TYR A 884 -5.46 -11.69 -34.75
CA TYR A 884 -5.26 -10.25 -34.95
C TYR A 884 -6.01 -9.46 -33.87
N ARG A 885 -5.34 -8.61 -33.09
CA ARG A 885 -6.01 -7.76 -32.06
C ARG A 885 -6.26 -6.35 -32.62
N PRO A 886 -7.53 -5.90 -32.81
CA PRO A 886 -7.86 -4.51 -33.10
C PRO A 886 -7.63 -3.62 -31.86
N PRO A 887 -7.63 -2.26 -31.97
CA PRO A 887 -7.42 -1.39 -30.81
C PRO A 887 -8.49 -1.65 -29.73
N PRO A 888 -8.11 -2.13 -28.53
CA PRO A 888 -9.06 -2.49 -27.49
C PRO A 888 -9.32 -1.26 -26.63
N THR A 889 -10.28 -0.40 -27.00
CA THR A 889 -10.42 0.89 -26.28
C THR A 889 -11.81 1.48 -26.06
N LEU A 890 -12.93 0.91 -26.53
CA LEU A 890 -14.22 1.60 -26.37
C LEU A 890 -15.35 0.80 -25.70
N LEU A 891 -15.43 -0.52 -25.89
CA LEU A 891 -16.61 -1.28 -25.42
C LEU A 891 -16.81 -1.28 -23.89
N PRO A 892 -15.78 -1.50 -23.05
CA PRO A 892 -15.97 -1.61 -21.58
C PRO A 892 -16.28 -0.29 -20.86
N ILE A 893 -16.10 0.86 -21.53
CA ILE A 893 -16.30 2.21 -20.97
C ILE A 893 -17.60 2.83 -21.48
N VAL A 894 -18.08 2.38 -22.64
CA VAL A 894 -19.37 2.82 -23.19
C VAL A 894 -20.55 2.11 -22.51
N LEU A 895 -20.33 0.89 -22.01
CA LEU A 895 -21.36 0.06 -21.36
C LEU A 895 -21.44 0.22 -19.83
N GLY A 896 -20.49 0.92 -19.20
CA GLY A 896 -20.49 1.22 -17.76
C GLY A 896 -20.67 2.71 -17.51
#